data_AF-A0A661UHI4-F1
#
_entry.id   AF-A0A661UHI4-F1
#
_cell.length_a   1.000
_cell.length_b   1.000
_cell.length_c   1.000
_cell.angle_alpha   90.00
_cell.angle_beta   90.00
_cell.angle_gamma   90.00
#
_symmetry.space_group_name_H-M   'P 1'
#
loop_
_entity.id
_entity.type
_entity.pdbx_description
1 polymer ?
#
loop_
_entity_poly.entity_id
_entity_poly.type
_entity_poly.pdbx_seq_one_letter_code
_entity_poly.pdbx_strand_id
1 'polypeptide(L)'
;IFLLVGIFANNHQLTEEEVDPLVNYLNGGGNLYLEGGDTWGYDTQTTLHGMFNVDGVADGSADLSNVQGADFLDGMTWTYSGENNWIDHLEPTSENAFVIFTNPDVNYNCGIANDTGTYKTVGTSFEITGLGGTNTLEDALVGILDFFGLGEQGNVEGVVTDSGTGTPIVDAVVWIGNNSTTTDEAGYYLLEGIPTGVRDIYCNADGYYLFEGSVEIFLDETVTFDISLDPNAFGAIEGSVTDIDSGDPLVGATIHAVNEEEGYEYEATTDESGYYILDNVIAETYEVTCSYPMYPPTTEHNVVVNDGETVTVDFELVSYTYWSDFEANDGGLISDNPAGWQWGIPTDGPAEAWSGENLWGTNITGDYENSASWILETPNSYQLGTSDNYLEFEQWYDMETSWDGGNVKISTDNGATWEIITPEAGYPDDAASNANAGIPGEPCFTGHLSQWEHVVFDLSDYVGQIVKFRWHFGSDGSVTYPGWFIDDVSLNGGVPPEHGDLEGFVTEATTGNPIEGAIVTLGQYTGVTDESGYYSITNIIAMSYDVNCSADGYSDAVVYDFEIEPDVVNNLDFELLWAEISTDPTSFDVSVPQNNILETELTINNDGPGELTYNISISEANLLSVSDENIQISIPAISELNFNNVRINPKKVELYNLSSNTDFEQTVPKGLSLNRDRDVSVLLLSPDGNEAIAGLQAALAAFGDLDIDIFPAENIAAISANDLIPYDVVVAYNDFTWQAAGGTPAAVGDALADYIDAGGKVVDNMYLHSFDNWGLAGRYIDEQYSPFTTATTDNWNPTNMGTIYEPSHPILAGVTGVGQTWGVQDPEVAAGALRIADWDDGNVFIAVNENVVGLNNMPIDPNNGPTWTGDMPTIYHNAILWIDSPITWISANPTSGTIAGGSSDIITITFDPAGLEVARFIKQTLLLTAMLSMAKDISYLQL
;
A
#
# COMPACT_ATOMS: atom_id res chain seq x y z
N ILE A 1 25.86 35.17 51.65
CA ILE A 1 26.18 36.61 51.45
C ILE A 1 24.92 37.30 50.94
N PHE A 2 24.68 38.56 51.33
CA PHE A 2 23.61 39.38 50.78
C PHE A 2 24.25 40.54 49.98
N LEU A 3 23.88 40.67 48.71
CA LEU A 3 24.34 41.71 47.80
C LEU A 3 23.13 42.55 47.37
N LEU A 4 23.10 43.80 47.82
CA LEU A 4 21.98 44.71 47.57
C LEU A 4 22.46 45.78 46.60
N VAL A 5 21.93 45.78 45.35
CA VAL A 5 22.34 46.76 44.32
C VAL A 5 21.34 47.90 44.12
N GLY A 6 20.11 47.77 44.62
CA GLY A 6 19.11 48.84 44.69
C GLY A 6 18.24 49.00 43.43
N ILE A 7 17.40 50.05 43.42
CA ILE A 7 16.39 50.32 42.38
C ILE A 7 16.79 51.58 41.57
N PHE A 8 16.43 51.66 40.28
CA PHE A 8 16.67 52.88 39.50
C PHE A 8 15.94 54.11 40.05
N ALA A 9 16.58 55.28 40.15
CA ALA A 9 17.87 55.68 39.61
C ALA A 9 19.02 55.69 40.64
N ASN A 10 18.90 54.88 41.70
CA ASN A 10 19.86 54.76 42.80
C ASN A 10 20.70 53.47 42.72
N ASN A 11 20.48 52.62 41.70
CA ASN A 11 21.11 51.31 41.53
C ASN A 11 22.63 51.37 41.23
N HIS A 12 23.35 50.32 41.61
CA HIS A 12 24.73 50.05 41.17
C HIS A 12 24.74 48.90 40.17
N GLN A 13 24.83 49.22 38.88
CA GLN A 13 25.04 48.23 37.83
C GLN A 13 26.37 47.47 38.06
N LEU A 14 26.30 46.15 38.23
CA LEU A 14 27.45 45.29 38.47
C LEU A 14 28.38 45.17 37.24
N THR A 15 29.68 45.06 37.48
CA THR A 15 30.69 44.80 36.44
C THR A 15 31.41 43.47 36.65
N GLU A 16 31.98 42.88 35.58
CA GLU A 16 32.70 41.59 35.66
C GLU A 16 33.85 41.59 36.68
N GLU A 17 34.62 42.69 36.79
CA GLU A 17 35.71 42.84 37.77
C GLU A 17 35.20 42.86 39.22
N GLU A 18 33.94 43.25 39.45
CA GLU A 18 33.31 43.25 40.78
C GLU A 18 32.69 41.91 41.14
N VAL A 19 32.23 41.11 40.15
CA VAL A 19 31.59 39.81 40.40
C VAL A 19 32.52 38.61 40.34
N ASP A 20 33.70 38.72 39.72
CA ASP A 20 34.77 37.71 39.73
C ASP A 20 34.96 37.03 41.12
N PRO A 21 35.04 37.77 42.25
CA PRO A 21 35.18 37.16 43.58
C PRO A 21 33.93 36.42 44.08
N LEU A 22 32.73 36.82 43.62
CA LEU A 22 31.44 36.23 44.01
C LEU A 22 31.17 34.95 43.22
N VAL A 23 31.50 34.94 41.93
CA VAL A 23 31.52 33.72 41.10
C VAL A 23 32.47 32.69 41.69
N ASN A 24 33.66 33.10 42.13
CA ASN A 24 34.60 32.20 42.84
C ASN A 24 34.08 31.72 44.22
N TYR A 25 33.22 32.49 44.88
CA TYR A 25 32.59 32.09 46.15
C TYR A 25 31.47 31.07 45.94
N LEU A 26 30.59 31.26 44.96
CA LEU A 26 29.55 30.29 44.58
C LEU A 26 30.17 28.97 44.11
N ASN A 27 31.17 29.02 43.22
CA ASN A 27 31.92 27.83 42.80
C ASN A 27 32.69 27.12 43.95
N GLY A 28 32.80 27.73 45.12
CA GLY A 28 33.34 27.14 46.34
C GLY A 28 32.28 26.56 47.29
N GLY A 29 31.02 26.48 46.88
CA GLY A 29 29.88 26.07 47.73
C GLY A 29 29.37 27.16 48.67
N GLY A 30 29.57 28.44 48.29
CA GLY A 30 29.00 29.58 48.99
C GLY A 30 27.55 29.86 48.61
N ASN A 31 26.79 30.55 49.47
CA ASN A 31 25.38 30.87 49.22
C ASN A 31 25.18 32.40 49.07
N LEU A 32 24.46 32.85 48.03
CA LEU A 32 24.36 34.27 47.67
C LEU A 32 22.92 34.73 47.40
N TYR A 33 22.50 35.77 48.11
CA TYR A 33 21.32 36.56 47.84
C TYR A 33 21.69 37.81 47.03
N LEU A 34 20.91 38.16 45.99
CA LEU A 34 21.07 39.35 45.15
C LEU A 34 19.71 40.04 44.94
N GLU A 35 19.62 41.34 45.25
CA GLU A 35 18.45 42.18 44.96
C GLU A 35 18.81 43.42 44.11
N GLY A 36 17.97 43.72 43.12
CA GLY A 36 18.00 44.97 42.34
C GLY A 36 16.81 45.09 41.40
N GLY A 37 16.30 46.31 41.17
CA GLY A 37 15.06 46.53 40.41
C GLY A 37 15.19 46.21 38.92
N ASP A 38 16.25 46.75 38.34
CA ASP A 38 16.66 46.67 36.94
C ASP A 38 17.60 45.47 36.64
N THR A 39 18.03 44.74 37.67
CA THR A 39 19.25 43.92 37.62
C THR A 39 19.12 42.63 36.81
N TRP A 40 17.90 42.23 36.43
CA TRP A 40 17.65 40.99 35.67
C TRP A 40 17.19 41.29 34.24
N GLY A 41 16.34 42.30 34.03
CA GLY A 41 15.72 42.62 32.73
C GLY A 41 16.37 43.78 31.97
N TYR A 42 16.98 44.77 32.64
CA TYR A 42 17.47 46.00 32.00
C TYR A 42 18.98 46.21 32.05
N ASP A 43 19.61 45.95 33.20
CA ASP A 43 21.05 46.12 33.37
C ASP A 43 21.85 45.07 32.55
N THR A 44 23.05 45.46 32.12
CA THR A 44 23.93 44.54 31.35
C THR A 44 24.38 43.37 32.21
N GLN A 45 23.80 42.20 31.92
CA GLN A 45 24.06 40.94 32.62
C GLN A 45 25.55 40.57 32.63
N THR A 46 26.01 40.05 33.77
CA THR A 46 27.38 39.55 34.01
C THR A 46 27.40 38.05 34.26
N THR A 47 28.59 37.44 34.25
CA THR A 47 28.80 36.01 34.55
C THR A 47 28.12 35.51 35.84
N LEU A 48 27.91 36.38 36.84
CA LEU A 48 27.24 36.03 38.08
C LEU A 48 25.73 35.80 37.93
N HIS A 49 25.05 36.55 37.07
CA HIS A 49 23.59 36.49 36.94
C HIS A 49 23.15 35.11 36.41
N GLY A 50 23.92 34.56 35.46
CA GLY A 50 23.74 33.19 34.96
C GLY A 50 24.00 32.07 35.98
N MET A 51 24.45 32.37 37.20
CA MET A 51 24.51 31.39 38.30
C MET A 51 23.22 31.33 39.12
N PHE A 52 22.27 32.24 38.93
CA PHE A 52 21.01 32.28 39.68
C PHE A 52 19.88 31.52 38.98
N ASN A 53 20.04 31.17 37.70
CA ASN A 53 19.00 30.54 36.86
C ASN A 53 17.69 31.35 36.82
N VAL A 54 17.82 32.67 36.65
CA VAL A 54 16.73 33.65 36.53
C VAL A 54 16.73 34.27 35.14
N ASP A 55 15.55 34.41 34.52
CA ASP A 55 15.32 35.26 33.35
C ASP A 55 14.53 36.51 33.75
N GLY A 56 14.95 37.68 33.26
CA GLY A 56 14.27 38.96 33.43
C GLY A 56 13.31 39.20 32.26
N VAL A 57 12.19 38.48 32.24
CA VAL A 57 11.25 38.39 31.10
C VAL A 57 10.70 39.76 30.68
N ALA A 58 10.52 40.69 31.63
CA ALA A 58 10.17 42.08 31.34
C ALA A 58 10.57 43.06 32.46
N ASP A 59 10.89 44.29 32.05
CA ASP A 59 11.13 45.56 32.81
C ASP A 59 9.94 46.02 33.69
N GLY A 60 9.05 45.10 34.07
CA GLY A 60 7.82 45.36 34.81
C GLY A 60 6.77 46.21 34.08
N SER A 61 5.68 46.52 34.79
CA SER A 61 4.71 47.53 34.36
C SER A 61 3.91 48.18 35.50
N ALA A 62 4.18 47.82 36.76
CA ALA A 62 3.48 48.32 37.93
C ALA A 62 4.36 48.32 39.18
N ASP A 63 4.02 49.19 40.13
CA ASP A 63 4.64 49.31 41.44
C ASP A 63 4.28 48.11 42.35
N LEU A 64 5.24 47.61 43.14
CA LEU A 64 4.95 46.70 44.26
C LEU A 64 4.19 47.42 45.39
N SER A 65 3.04 46.87 45.81
CA SER A 65 2.36 47.28 47.06
C SER A 65 2.16 46.12 48.05
N ASN A 66 2.01 44.90 47.54
CA ASN A 66 2.02 43.65 48.31
C ASN A 66 3.06 42.67 47.73
N VAL A 67 3.57 41.78 48.58
CA VAL A 67 4.37 40.60 48.19
C VAL A 67 3.74 39.38 48.84
N GLN A 68 3.53 38.32 48.06
CA GLN A 68 3.10 37.01 48.55
C GLN A 68 4.24 36.00 48.38
N GLY A 69 4.49 35.20 49.41
CA GLY A 69 5.49 34.14 49.36
C GLY A 69 5.00 32.91 48.60
N ALA A 70 5.94 32.07 48.19
CA ALA A 70 5.73 30.78 47.52
C ALA A 70 6.82 29.79 47.96
N ASP A 71 6.65 28.51 47.66
CA ASP A 71 7.53 27.41 48.09
C ASP A 71 7.79 27.46 49.62
N PHE A 72 9.04 27.50 50.11
CA PHE A 72 9.38 27.62 51.52
C PHE A 72 8.90 28.92 52.20
N LEU A 73 8.29 29.85 51.46
CA LEU A 73 7.62 31.05 51.96
C LEU A 73 6.10 31.04 51.72
N ASP A 74 5.49 29.94 51.27
CA ASP A 74 4.04 29.88 51.02
C ASP A 74 3.21 30.21 52.28
N GLY A 75 2.01 30.75 52.05
CA GLY A 75 1.13 31.27 53.09
C GLY A 75 1.59 32.59 53.74
N MET A 76 2.84 33.03 53.54
CA MET A 76 3.33 34.31 54.04
C MET A 76 2.94 35.49 53.15
N THR A 77 2.60 36.63 53.77
CA THR A 77 2.21 37.86 53.06
C THR A 77 2.76 39.13 53.70
N TRP A 78 3.29 40.01 52.86
CA TRP A 78 3.90 41.29 53.24
C TRP A 78 3.26 42.46 52.49
N THR A 79 3.09 43.58 53.18
CA THR A 79 2.93 44.90 52.56
C THR A 79 4.32 45.46 52.22
N TYR A 80 4.50 45.96 50.99
CA TYR A 80 5.76 46.53 50.55
C TYR A 80 5.85 48.04 50.82
N SER A 81 7.06 48.53 51.10
CA SER A 81 7.31 49.95 51.42
C SER A 81 8.69 50.51 51.05
N GLY A 82 9.51 49.75 50.31
CA GLY A 82 10.80 50.21 49.75
C GLY A 82 10.65 51.02 48.45
N GLU A 83 11.73 51.23 47.70
CA GLU A 83 11.63 51.74 46.33
C GLU A 83 11.03 50.64 45.41
N ASN A 84 10.12 51.00 44.50
CA ASN A 84 9.27 50.06 43.74
C ASN A 84 9.03 50.42 42.26
N ASN A 85 9.88 51.26 41.67
CA ASN A 85 9.70 51.85 40.35
C ASN A 85 10.38 51.00 39.26
N TRP A 86 9.58 50.31 38.44
CA TRP A 86 9.98 49.29 37.44
C TRP A 86 10.61 48.06 38.11
N ILE A 87 9.77 47.06 38.36
CA ILE A 87 10.13 45.81 39.05
C ILE A 87 10.16 44.71 38.00
N ASP A 88 11.34 44.16 37.73
CA ASP A 88 11.52 43.04 36.80
C ASP A 88 10.56 41.88 37.12
N HIS A 89 9.86 41.39 36.10
CA HIS A 89 9.13 40.12 36.11
C HIS A 89 10.15 39.00 35.85
N LEU A 90 10.34 38.16 36.86
CA LEU A 90 11.31 37.07 36.85
C LEU A 90 10.64 35.74 36.46
N GLU A 91 11.40 34.83 35.82
CA GLU A 91 11.02 33.42 35.69
C GLU A 91 12.25 32.51 35.94
N PRO A 92 12.06 31.27 36.44
CA PRO A 92 13.14 30.30 36.58
C PRO A 92 13.55 29.71 35.22
N THR A 93 14.85 29.44 35.03
CA THR A 93 15.40 28.90 33.76
C THR A 93 15.93 27.47 33.85
N SER A 94 15.75 26.79 34.99
CA SER A 94 16.07 25.36 35.15
C SER A 94 15.21 24.72 36.22
N GLU A 95 15.11 23.39 36.20
CA GLU A 95 14.39 22.57 37.20
C GLU A 95 14.90 22.78 38.64
N ASN A 96 16.16 23.22 38.79
CA ASN A 96 16.77 23.56 40.08
C ASN A 96 16.33 24.93 40.63
N ALA A 97 15.54 25.70 39.88
CA ALA A 97 15.13 27.06 40.19
C ALA A 97 13.61 27.20 40.27
N PHE A 98 13.12 27.93 41.28
CA PHE A 98 11.70 27.98 41.64
C PHE A 98 11.30 29.31 42.27
N VAL A 99 10.01 29.64 42.20
CA VAL A 99 9.46 30.92 42.66
C VAL A 99 9.31 30.93 44.18
N ILE A 100 9.80 32.00 44.83
CA ILE A 100 9.63 32.22 46.29
C ILE A 100 8.91 33.52 46.64
N PHE A 101 8.82 34.47 45.71
CA PHE A 101 8.07 35.72 45.88
C PHE A 101 7.30 36.09 44.62
N THR A 102 6.06 36.52 44.81
CA THR A 102 5.15 37.00 43.76
C THR A 102 4.59 38.38 44.09
N ASN A 103 4.28 39.14 43.04
CA ASN A 103 3.54 40.39 43.09
C ASN A 103 2.06 40.11 42.76
N PRO A 104 1.17 39.92 43.76
CA PRO A 104 -0.24 39.61 43.52
C PRO A 104 -1.04 40.80 42.96
N ASP A 105 -0.48 42.02 42.96
CA ASP A 105 -1.15 43.20 42.39
C ASP A 105 -1.17 43.17 40.85
N VAL A 106 -0.26 42.41 40.20
CA VAL A 106 -0.18 42.21 38.74
C VAL A 106 0.03 40.76 38.28
N ASN A 107 0.20 39.81 39.20
CA ASN A 107 0.40 38.37 38.92
C ASN A 107 1.70 38.07 38.15
N TYR A 108 2.83 38.60 38.65
CA TYR A 108 4.19 38.31 38.17
C TYR A 108 5.07 37.79 39.32
N ASN A 109 6.08 36.97 39.01
CA ASN A 109 7.07 36.55 40.00
C ASN A 109 8.14 37.65 40.17
N CYS A 110 8.58 37.89 41.41
CA CYS A 110 9.55 38.93 41.75
C CYS A 110 10.68 38.42 42.66
N GLY A 111 10.72 37.11 42.93
CA GLY A 111 11.85 36.45 43.57
C GLY A 111 11.91 34.96 43.28
N ILE A 112 13.11 34.49 42.93
CA ILE A 112 13.44 33.12 42.53
C ILE A 112 14.55 32.60 43.45
N ALA A 113 14.41 31.36 43.92
CA ALA A 113 15.49 30.61 44.55
C ALA A 113 16.03 29.55 43.57
N ASN A 114 17.30 29.16 43.74
CA ASN A 114 17.94 28.14 42.92
C ASN A 114 18.94 27.34 43.76
N ASP A 115 18.81 26.01 43.74
CA ASP A 115 19.62 25.06 44.50
C ASP A 115 20.29 24.05 43.57
N THR A 116 21.60 24.19 43.37
CA THR A 116 22.36 23.31 42.48
C THR A 116 22.90 22.06 43.17
N GLY A 117 22.55 21.84 44.45
CA GLY A 117 23.18 20.85 45.34
C GLY A 117 24.65 21.15 45.70
N THR A 118 25.32 22.01 44.93
CA THR A 118 26.70 22.48 45.17
C THR A 118 26.72 23.85 45.82
N TYR A 119 25.87 24.76 45.35
CA TYR A 119 25.70 26.13 45.86
C TYR A 119 24.25 26.59 45.72
N LYS A 120 23.83 27.54 46.55
CA LYS A 120 22.47 28.09 46.54
C LYS A 120 22.42 29.59 46.31
N THR A 121 21.40 30.04 45.60
CA THR A 121 21.20 31.43 45.20
C THR A 121 19.76 31.87 45.38
N VAL A 122 19.54 33.14 45.72
CA VAL A 122 18.21 33.78 45.74
C VAL A 122 18.28 35.13 45.07
N GLY A 123 17.57 35.30 43.95
CA GLY A 123 17.50 36.54 43.18
C GLY A 123 16.13 37.20 43.33
N THR A 124 16.09 38.51 43.62
CA THR A 124 14.83 39.28 43.67
C THR A 124 14.92 40.56 42.86
N SER A 125 13.76 41.06 42.43
CA SER A 125 13.61 42.33 41.71
C SER A 125 13.22 43.51 42.61
N PHE A 126 13.37 43.38 43.94
CA PHE A 126 12.94 44.38 44.92
C PHE A 126 13.84 44.40 46.18
N GLU A 127 13.85 45.53 46.90
CA GLU A 127 14.60 45.67 48.16
C GLU A 127 13.91 44.88 49.29
N ILE A 128 14.50 43.79 49.78
CA ILE A 128 13.90 42.95 50.82
C ILE A 128 13.57 43.74 52.09
N THR A 129 14.36 44.77 52.39
CA THR A 129 14.15 45.66 53.53
C THR A 129 12.87 46.49 53.47
N GLY A 130 12.19 46.53 52.31
CA GLY A 130 10.86 47.09 52.13
C GLY A 130 9.71 46.20 52.64
N LEU A 131 9.96 44.93 52.96
CA LEU A 131 8.97 43.96 53.46
C LEU A 131 8.54 44.24 54.92
N GLY A 132 7.24 44.12 55.18
CA GLY A 132 6.66 44.12 56.53
C GLY A 132 5.16 43.89 56.49
N GLY A 133 4.43 44.21 57.56
CA GLY A 133 2.97 44.07 57.61
C GLY A 133 2.52 42.94 58.53
N THR A 134 1.92 41.89 57.96
CA THR A 134 1.45 40.70 58.71
C THR A 134 2.62 39.80 59.05
N ASN A 135 3.35 39.36 58.03
CA ASN A 135 4.71 38.83 58.18
C ASN A 135 5.71 40.00 58.20
N THR A 136 6.92 39.69 58.65
CA THR A 136 8.01 40.63 58.90
C THR A 136 9.20 40.35 57.98
N LEU A 137 10.12 41.31 57.88
CA LEU A 137 11.44 41.08 57.28
C LEU A 137 12.20 39.92 57.96
N GLU A 138 11.98 39.70 59.25
CA GLU A 138 12.64 38.64 60.03
C GLU A 138 12.18 37.26 59.55
N ASP A 139 10.87 37.06 59.34
CA ASP A 139 10.31 35.81 58.80
C ASP A 139 10.86 35.48 57.40
N ALA A 140 10.93 36.49 56.51
CA ALA A 140 11.48 36.33 55.16
C ALA A 140 12.99 35.98 55.18
N LEU A 141 13.75 36.59 56.09
CA LEU A 141 15.17 36.30 56.26
C LEU A 141 15.41 34.92 56.88
N VAL A 142 14.56 34.47 57.81
CA VAL A 142 14.63 33.10 58.36
C VAL A 142 14.41 32.07 57.26
N GLY A 143 13.36 32.18 56.44
CA GLY A 143 13.13 31.24 55.33
C GLY A 143 14.29 31.18 54.33
N ILE A 144 14.87 32.34 53.97
CA ILE A 144 16.05 32.40 53.08
C ILE A 144 17.31 31.80 53.74
N LEU A 145 17.48 31.94 55.05
CA LEU A 145 18.59 31.34 55.79
C LEU A 145 18.40 29.83 55.97
N ASP A 146 17.19 29.35 56.26
CA ASP A 146 16.81 27.93 56.27
C ASP A 146 17.11 27.29 54.91
N PHE A 147 16.65 27.90 53.81
CA PHE A 147 16.95 27.47 52.44
C PHE A 147 18.47 27.35 52.20
N PHE A 148 19.24 28.34 52.65
CA PHE A 148 20.71 28.33 52.60
C PHE A 148 21.39 27.34 53.58
N GLY A 149 20.67 26.60 54.42
CA GLY A 149 21.25 25.73 55.45
C GLY A 149 21.96 26.49 56.58
N LEU A 150 21.58 27.74 56.79
CA LEU A 150 22.16 28.71 57.74
C LEU A 150 21.12 29.24 58.75
N GLY A 151 19.96 28.59 58.84
CA GLY A 151 18.88 28.94 59.76
C GLY A 151 19.22 28.74 61.24
N GLU A 152 18.26 29.01 62.11
CA GLU A 152 18.34 28.58 63.51
C GLU A 152 18.24 27.06 63.56
N GLN A 153 19.22 26.39 64.19
CA GLN A 153 19.37 24.94 64.19
C GLN A 153 19.26 24.35 65.60
N GLY A 154 18.73 23.13 65.67
CA GLY A 154 18.77 22.25 66.82
C GLY A 154 19.19 20.83 66.41
N ASN A 155 19.17 19.90 67.36
CA ASN A 155 19.46 18.49 67.12
C ASN A 155 18.25 17.62 67.52
N VAL A 156 18.09 16.45 66.90
CA VAL A 156 17.20 15.38 67.38
C VAL A 156 18.04 14.18 67.80
N GLU A 157 17.79 13.64 68.99
CA GLU A 157 18.31 12.35 69.41
C GLU A 157 17.16 11.43 69.85
N GLY A 158 17.40 10.13 69.95
CA GLY A 158 16.42 9.20 70.46
C GLY A 158 16.91 7.76 70.37
N VAL A 159 16.06 6.81 70.76
CA VAL A 159 16.24 5.39 70.40
C VAL A 159 15.15 4.91 69.46
N VAL A 160 15.51 4.06 68.52
CA VAL A 160 14.56 3.26 67.71
C VAL A 160 14.41 1.88 68.36
N THR A 161 13.17 1.46 68.63
CA THR A 161 12.88 0.15 69.25
C THR A 161 11.75 -0.60 68.53
N ASP A 162 11.83 -1.93 68.55
CA ASP A 162 10.74 -2.83 68.17
C ASP A 162 9.56 -2.67 69.14
N SER A 163 8.34 -2.49 68.62
CA SER A 163 7.15 -2.17 69.41
C SER A 163 6.65 -3.33 70.29
N GLY A 164 6.81 -4.58 69.82
CA GLY A 164 6.26 -5.77 70.47
C GLY A 164 7.13 -6.31 71.61
N THR A 165 8.44 -6.06 71.54
CA THR A 165 9.47 -6.58 72.46
C THR A 165 10.19 -5.48 73.24
N GLY A 166 10.23 -4.26 72.72
CA GLY A 166 11.00 -3.14 73.28
C GLY A 166 12.51 -3.30 73.14
N THR A 167 13.01 -4.13 72.22
CA THR A 167 14.45 -4.20 71.94
C THR A 167 14.90 -3.09 71.00
N PRO A 168 16.09 -2.48 71.20
CA PRO A 168 16.61 -1.50 70.26
C PRO A 168 16.92 -2.12 68.89
N ILE A 169 16.65 -1.35 67.84
CA ILE A 169 16.90 -1.75 66.44
C ILE A 169 18.19 -1.05 66.00
N VAL A 170 19.18 -1.83 65.56
CA VAL A 170 20.48 -1.37 65.03
C VAL A 170 20.42 -1.21 63.52
N ASP A 171 21.24 -0.31 62.96
CA ASP A 171 21.33 0.01 61.53
C ASP A 171 20.02 0.58 60.90
N ALA A 172 19.01 0.91 61.71
CA ALA A 172 17.79 1.59 61.27
C ALA A 172 18.11 3.00 60.79
N VAL A 173 17.59 3.38 59.62
CA VAL A 173 17.80 4.70 59.01
C VAL A 173 16.75 5.66 59.57
N VAL A 174 17.18 6.80 60.12
CA VAL A 174 16.29 7.89 60.58
C VAL A 174 16.63 9.15 59.81
N TRP A 175 15.63 9.88 59.30
CA TRP A 175 15.87 11.12 58.54
C TRP A 175 14.82 12.21 58.74
N ILE A 176 15.27 13.46 58.55
CA ILE A 176 14.46 14.69 58.51
C ILE A 176 14.93 15.50 57.30
N GLY A 177 14.11 15.48 56.22
CA GLY A 177 14.52 15.99 54.92
C GLY A 177 15.84 15.34 54.46
N ASN A 178 16.81 16.17 54.06
CA ASN A 178 18.12 15.70 53.57
C ASN A 178 19.11 15.28 54.68
N ASN A 179 18.74 15.38 55.96
CA ASN A 179 19.59 14.95 57.07
C ASN A 179 19.21 13.54 57.50
N SER A 180 20.12 12.58 57.34
CA SER A 180 19.91 11.17 57.71
C SER A 180 21.03 10.62 58.58
N THR A 181 20.72 9.57 59.35
CA THR A 181 21.64 8.88 60.26
C THR A 181 21.21 7.42 60.42
N THR A 182 22.07 6.58 61.00
CA THR A 182 21.80 5.15 61.26
C THR A 182 21.98 4.83 62.74
N THR A 183 21.10 4.00 63.31
CA THR A 183 21.16 3.65 64.75
C THR A 183 22.33 2.75 65.14
N ASP A 184 22.82 2.90 66.37
CA ASP A 184 23.90 2.08 66.93
C ASP A 184 23.43 0.75 67.59
N GLU A 185 24.37 0.00 68.20
CA GLU A 185 24.06 -1.26 68.94
C GLU A 185 23.06 -1.09 70.11
N ALA A 186 22.79 0.15 70.54
CA ALA A 186 21.80 0.49 71.56
C ALA A 186 20.52 1.14 70.97
N GLY A 187 20.39 1.11 69.63
CA GLY A 187 19.31 1.74 68.87
C GLY A 187 19.36 3.27 68.86
N TYR A 188 20.43 3.89 69.36
CA TYR A 188 20.53 5.33 69.50
C TYR A 188 20.81 6.00 68.15
N TYR A 189 20.09 7.08 67.86
CA TYR A 189 20.35 7.96 66.73
C TYR A 189 20.57 9.41 67.16
N LEU A 190 21.31 10.15 66.32
CA LEU A 190 21.52 11.59 66.46
C LEU A 190 21.50 12.22 65.06
N LEU A 191 20.63 13.22 64.88
CA LEU A 191 20.54 14.11 63.74
C LEU A 191 20.95 15.52 64.20
N GLU A 192 22.07 16.03 63.70
CA GLU A 192 22.61 17.34 64.08
C GLU A 192 22.30 18.42 63.02
N GLY A 193 22.15 19.68 63.45
CA GLY A 193 22.04 20.82 62.52
C GLY A 193 20.68 20.96 61.81
N ILE A 194 19.62 20.43 62.42
CA ILE A 194 18.26 20.42 61.87
C ILE A 194 17.62 21.81 62.02
N PRO A 195 17.08 22.42 60.95
CA PRO A 195 16.39 23.70 61.04
C PRO A 195 15.18 23.67 61.99
N THR A 196 15.05 24.70 62.82
CA THR A 196 14.03 24.85 63.86
C THR A 196 12.57 24.83 63.35
N GLY A 197 11.60 24.62 64.25
CA GLY A 197 10.18 24.47 63.93
C GLY A 197 9.73 23.01 63.85
N VAL A 198 8.47 22.77 63.49
CA VAL A 198 7.95 21.41 63.29
C VAL A 198 8.50 20.85 61.97
N ARG A 199 9.07 19.64 62.04
CA ARG A 199 9.62 18.90 60.89
C ARG A 199 9.10 17.47 60.93
N ASP A 200 8.83 16.91 59.76
CA ASP A 200 8.46 15.51 59.61
C ASP A 200 9.71 14.62 59.71
N ILE A 201 9.56 13.50 60.42
CA ILE A 201 10.63 12.56 60.76
C ILE A 201 10.21 11.15 60.37
N TYR A 202 11.10 10.48 59.66
CA TYR A 202 10.89 9.16 59.08
C TYR A 202 11.89 8.16 59.64
N CYS A 203 11.50 6.89 59.74
CA CYS A 203 12.42 5.80 60.08
C CYS A 203 12.07 4.48 59.37
N ASN A 204 13.09 3.81 58.84
CA ASN A 204 13.00 2.54 58.13
C ASN A 204 14.06 1.54 58.67
N ALA A 205 13.71 0.26 58.76
CA ALA A 205 14.61 -0.84 59.10
C ALA A 205 14.12 -2.17 58.49
N ASP A 206 15.05 -3.02 58.04
CA ASP A 206 14.74 -4.33 57.45
C ASP A 206 13.80 -5.17 58.34
N GLY A 207 12.59 -5.47 57.81
CA GLY A 207 11.58 -6.27 58.50
C GLY A 207 10.63 -5.49 59.41
N TYR A 208 10.56 -4.16 59.26
CA TYR A 208 9.61 -3.28 59.95
C TYR A 208 8.89 -2.35 58.97
N TYR A 209 7.67 -1.96 59.32
CA TYR A 209 6.90 -0.98 58.54
C TYR A 209 7.56 0.41 58.65
N LEU A 210 7.38 1.23 57.60
CA LEU A 210 7.85 2.62 57.61
C LEU A 210 7.18 3.40 58.76
N PHE A 211 7.99 4.07 59.57
CA PHE A 211 7.47 5.02 60.56
C PHE A 211 7.45 6.43 59.98
N GLU A 212 6.29 7.08 60.08
CA GLU A 212 6.09 8.50 59.84
C GLU A 212 5.67 9.23 61.13
N GLY A 213 6.26 10.38 61.39
CA GLY A 213 5.91 11.23 62.52
C GLY A 213 6.36 12.68 62.33
N SER A 214 6.13 13.51 63.35
CA SER A 214 6.60 14.90 63.35
C SER A 214 7.17 15.32 64.71
N VAL A 215 8.20 16.16 64.68
CA VAL A 215 8.98 16.60 65.84
C VAL A 215 9.20 18.13 65.79
N GLU A 216 9.08 18.80 66.93
CA GLU A 216 9.32 20.26 67.04
C GLU A 216 10.76 20.52 67.48
N ILE A 217 11.51 21.25 66.65
CA ILE A 217 12.94 21.52 66.80
C ILE A 217 13.17 22.93 67.37
N PHE A 218 13.98 23.05 68.43
CA PHE A 218 14.28 24.32 69.12
C PHE A 218 15.76 24.73 68.99
N LEU A 219 16.02 26.04 68.89
CA LEU A 219 17.35 26.63 68.69
C LEU A 219 18.33 26.22 69.80
N ASP A 220 19.54 25.77 69.41
CA ASP A 220 20.63 25.36 70.31
C ASP A 220 20.24 24.23 71.30
N GLU A 221 19.07 23.60 71.15
CA GLU A 221 18.61 22.48 71.98
C GLU A 221 18.79 21.13 71.27
N THR A 222 18.75 20.04 72.05
CA THR A 222 18.68 18.67 71.56
C THR A 222 17.37 18.06 72.03
N VAL A 223 16.51 17.71 71.09
CA VAL A 223 15.16 17.20 71.33
C VAL A 223 15.20 15.68 71.35
N THR A 224 14.73 15.06 72.43
CA THR A 224 14.61 13.59 72.49
C THR A 224 13.28 13.14 71.86
N PHE A 225 13.36 12.29 70.84
CA PHE A 225 12.22 11.71 70.14
C PHE A 225 12.46 10.20 69.96
N ASP A 226 11.89 9.37 70.83
CA ASP A 226 12.03 7.92 70.75
C ASP A 226 11.04 7.35 69.71
N ILE A 227 11.54 6.52 68.80
CA ILE A 227 10.77 5.92 67.70
C ILE A 227 10.45 4.45 68.04
N SER A 228 9.22 4.04 67.79
CA SER A 228 8.78 2.65 67.92
C SER A 228 8.37 2.15 66.54
N LEU A 229 9.13 1.19 65.98
CA LEU A 229 8.77 0.54 64.72
C LEU A 229 7.90 -0.68 65.02
N ASP A 230 6.81 -0.84 64.27
CA ASP A 230 6.03 -2.07 64.26
C ASP A 230 6.70 -3.07 63.30
N PRO A 231 7.01 -4.31 63.75
CA PRO A 231 7.62 -5.32 62.87
C PRO A 231 6.61 -5.81 61.83
N ASN A 232 7.10 -6.16 60.65
CA ASN A 232 6.26 -6.68 59.56
C ASN A 232 5.50 -7.92 60.04
N ALA A 233 4.18 -7.87 59.92
CA ALA A 233 3.33 -9.05 59.99
C ALA A 233 3.48 -9.84 58.68
N PHE A 234 3.50 -11.17 58.77
CA PHE A 234 3.72 -12.02 57.59
C PHE A 234 2.70 -13.15 57.55
N GLY A 235 2.09 -13.34 56.38
CA GLY A 235 1.29 -14.52 56.03
C GLY A 235 1.88 -15.26 54.83
N ALA A 236 1.03 -15.98 54.12
CA ALA A 236 1.34 -16.61 52.84
C ALA A 236 0.11 -16.65 51.93
N ILE A 237 0.33 -16.70 50.62
CA ILE A 237 -0.69 -17.00 49.61
C ILE A 237 -0.36 -18.37 49.03
N GLU A 238 -1.26 -19.35 49.12
CA GLU A 238 -1.10 -20.66 48.47
C GLU A 238 -2.25 -20.91 47.49
N GLY A 239 -2.09 -21.90 46.60
CA GLY A 239 -3.17 -22.25 45.68
C GLY A 239 -2.78 -23.32 44.68
N SER A 240 -3.72 -23.65 43.81
CA SER A 240 -3.52 -24.51 42.66
C SER A 240 -3.97 -23.85 41.36
N VAL A 241 -3.23 -24.13 40.27
CA VAL A 241 -3.58 -23.68 38.92
C VAL A 241 -3.88 -24.91 38.06
N THR A 242 -5.07 -24.93 37.45
CA THR A 242 -5.54 -26.02 36.58
C THR A 242 -6.14 -25.49 35.29
N ASP A 243 -6.00 -26.27 34.22
CA ASP A 243 -6.77 -26.07 33.00
C ASP A 243 -8.24 -26.44 33.24
N ILE A 244 -9.17 -25.57 32.85
CA ILE A 244 -10.59 -25.66 33.19
C ILE A 244 -11.33 -26.80 32.46
N ASP A 245 -10.87 -27.19 31.26
CA ASP A 245 -11.55 -28.18 30.41
C ASP A 245 -11.12 -29.62 30.70
N SER A 246 -9.81 -29.84 30.90
CA SER A 246 -9.23 -31.13 31.26
C SER A 246 -9.24 -31.40 32.77
N GLY A 247 -9.10 -30.35 33.58
CA GLY A 247 -8.81 -30.45 35.01
C GLY A 247 -7.38 -30.92 35.31
N ASP A 248 -6.46 -30.89 34.34
CA ASP A 248 -5.04 -31.21 34.56
C ASP A 248 -4.29 -30.00 35.16
N PRO A 249 -3.28 -30.23 36.02
CA PRO A 249 -2.52 -29.18 36.67
C PRO A 249 -1.55 -28.46 35.71
N LEU A 250 -1.52 -27.13 35.77
CA LEU A 250 -0.60 -26.32 34.97
C LEU A 250 0.72 -26.13 35.73
N VAL A 251 1.82 -26.63 35.14
CA VAL A 251 3.13 -26.75 35.78
C VAL A 251 4.07 -25.65 35.26
N GLY A 252 4.53 -24.77 36.15
CA GLY A 252 5.29 -23.59 35.78
C GLY A 252 4.44 -22.38 35.37
N ALA A 253 3.17 -22.32 35.80
CA ALA A 253 2.39 -21.09 35.79
C ALA A 253 2.99 -20.10 36.81
N THR A 254 3.17 -18.84 36.41
CA THR A 254 3.71 -17.78 37.26
C THR A 254 2.58 -17.09 37.99
N ILE A 255 2.72 -16.95 39.30
CA ILE A 255 1.85 -16.14 40.15
C ILE A 255 2.61 -14.90 40.59
N HIS A 256 2.05 -13.72 40.33
CA HIS A 256 2.58 -12.43 40.75
C HIS A 256 1.56 -11.74 41.67
N ALA A 257 1.97 -11.38 42.88
CA ALA A 257 1.13 -10.69 43.85
C ALA A 257 1.69 -9.28 44.13
N VAL A 258 0.88 -8.24 43.86
CA VAL A 258 1.28 -6.84 43.88
C VAL A 258 0.41 -6.03 44.84
N ASN A 259 1.05 -5.13 45.60
CA ASN A 259 0.40 -4.01 46.27
C ASN A 259 1.06 -2.72 45.79
N GLU A 260 0.34 -1.92 45.00
CA GLU A 260 0.85 -0.69 44.39
C GLU A 260 0.96 0.49 45.37
N GLU A 261 0.16 0.51 46.44
CA GLU A 261 0.11 1.61 47.41
C GLU A 261 1.37 1.65 48.30
N GLU A 262 1.86 0.47 48.69
CA GLU A 262 3.06 0.27 49.52
C GLU A 262 4.29 -0.22 48.73
N GLY A 263 4.12 -0.66 47.47
CA GLY A 263 5.20 -1.13 46.60
C GLY A 263 5.74 -2.52 46.94
N TYR A 264 4.87 -3.46 47.34
CA TYR A 264 5.26 -4.85 47.64
C TYR A 264 4.93 -5.79 46.47
N GLU A 265 5.91 -6.57 46.03
CA GLU A 265 5.79 -7.55 44.92
C GLU A 265 6.32 -8.93 45.35
N TYR A 266 5.63 -10.00 44.96
CA TYR A 266 6.04 -11.39 45.22
C TYR A 266 5.74 -12.30 44.02
N GLU A 267 6.70 -13.16 43.65
CA GLU A 267 6.58 -14.11 42.53
C GLU A 267 6.74 -15.57 42.99
N ALA A 268 5.92 -16.48 42.44
CA ALA A 268 6.07 -17.93 42.58
C ALA A 268 5.74 -18.65 41.26
N THR A 269 6.16 -19.91 41.15
CA THR A 269 5.76 -20.79 40.03
C THR A 269 5.20 -22.12 40.56
N THR A 270 4.25 -22.69 39.83
CA THR A 270 3.58 -23.95 40.22
C THR A 270 4.45 -25.20 40.04
N ASP A 271 4.25 -26.20 40.91
CA ASP A 271 4.98 -27.47 40.91
C ASP A 271 4.36 -28.55 40.01
N GLU A 272 4.91 -29.78 40.03
CA GLU A 272 4.40 -30.96 39.26
C GLU A 272 2.94 -31.33 39.55
N SER A 273 2.30 -30.74 40.57
CA SER A 273 0.89 -30.90 40.92
C SER A 273 0.04 -29.64 40.72
N GLY A 274 0.59 -28.60 40.09
CA GLY A 274 -0.08 -27.32 39.86
C GLY A 274 -0.15 -26.43 41.10
N TYR A 275 0.47 -26.83 42.21
CA TYR A 275 0.43 -26.10 43.47
C TYR A 275 1.53 -25.04 43.54
N TYR A 276 1.21 -23.87 44.10
CA TYR A 276 2.17 -22.81 44.39
C TYR A 276 2.04 -22.30 45.83
N ILE A 277 3.10 -21.64 46.32
CA ILE A 277 3.06 -20.86 47.56
C ILE A 277 3.99 -19.64 47.48
N LEU A 278 3.44 -18.49 47.85
CA LEU A 278 4.15 -17.24 48.14
C LEU A 278 4.35 -17.18 49.67
N ASP A 279 5.57 -17.48 50.11
CA ASP A 279 5.94 -17.60 51.54
C ASP A 279 6.50 -16.27 52.08
N ASN A 280 6.07 -15.85 53.28
CA ASN A 280 6.45 -14.58 53.94
C ASN A 280 5.97 -13.32 53.19
N VAL A 281 4.73 -13.35 52.71
CA VAL A 281 4.05 -12.16 52.17
C VAL A 281 3.69 -11.23 53.33
N ILE A 282 4.06 -9.95 53.26
CA ILE A 282 3.70 -8.94 54.27
C ILE A 282 2.16 -8.87 54.35
N ALA A 283 1.60 -8.81 55.56
CA ALA A 283 0.17 -8.92 55.80
C ALA A 283 -0.62 -7.65 55.38
N GLU A 284 -0.88 -7.53 54.08
CA GLU A 284 -1.64 -6.47 53.43
C GLU A 284 -2.65 -7.03 52.41
N THR A 285 -3.32 -6.15 51.66
CA THR A 285 -4.18 -6.53 50.52
C THR A 285 -3.39 -6.53 49.22
N TYR A 286 -3.59 -7.52 48.36
CA TYR A 286 -2.87 -7.71 47.09
C TYR A 286 -3.82 -7.93 45.91
N GLU A 287 -3.35 -7.54 44.74
CA GLU A 287 -3.86 -7.99 43.45
C GLU A 287 -2.99 -9.18 43.01
N VAL A 288 -3.59 -10.34 42.71
CA VAL A 288 -2.85 -11.59 42.47
C VAL A 288 -3.13 -12.09 41.06
N THR A 289 -2.15 -11.98 40.18
CA THR A 289 -2.25 -12.39 38.76
C THR A 289 -1.58 -13.74 38.54
N CYS A 290 -2.27 -14.63 37.83
CA CYS A 290 -1.75 -15.89 37.32
C CYS A 290 -1.56 -15.80 35.80
N SER A 291 -0.35 -16.10 35.31
CA SER A 291 0.01 -16.08 33.89
C SER A 291 0.67 -17.39 33.46
N TYR A 292 0.27 -17.94 32.31
CA TYR A 292 0.84 -19.17 31.75
C TYR A 292 0.73 -19.17 30.21
N PRO A 293 1.73 -19.65 29.44
CA PRO A 293 1.72 -19.50 27.98
C PRO A 293 0.53 -20.20 27.31
N MET A 294 -0.13 -19.50 26.39
CA MET A 294 -1.39 -19.90 25.71
C MET A 294 -2.68 -19.79 26.55
N TYR A 295 -2.63 -19.10 27.70
CA TYR A 295 -3.78 -18.82 28.57
C TYR A 295 -3.76 -17.32 28.93
N PRO A 296 -4.89 -16.59 28.81
CA PRO A 296 -4.99 -15.21 29.26
C PRO A 296 -4.62 -15.05 30.74
N PRO A 297 -3.88 -13.99 31.11
CA PRO A 297 -3.63 -13.66 32.51
C PRO A 297 -4.94 -13.50 33.29
N THR A 298 -5.02 -14.09 34.47
CA THR A 298 -6.21 -14.00 35.34
C THR A 298 -5.83 -13.37 36.67
N THR A 299 -6.49 -12.28 37.05
CA THR A 299 -6.22 -11.55 38.30
C THR A 299 -7.35 -11.77 39.31
N GLU A 300 -7.02 -12.27 40.49
CA GLU A 300 -7.90 -12.26 41.66
C GLU A 300 -7.65 -10.99 42.47
N HIS A 301 -8.71 -10.19 42.61
CA HIS A 301 -8.65 -8.83 43.14
C HIS A 301 -8.88 -8.81 44.66
N ASN A 302 -8.19 -7.91 45.37
CA ASN A 302 -8.38 -7.61 46.79
C ASN A 302 -8.11 -8.82 47.72
N VAL A 303 -7.06 -9.60 47.44
CA VAL A 303 -6.62 -10.75 48.24
C VAL A 303 -5.97 -10.27 49.55
N VAL A 304 -6.69 -10.41 50.67
CA VAL A 304 -6.22 -9.97 51.99
C VAL A 304 -5.38 -11.05 52.69
N VAL A 305 -4.13 -10.72 53.02
CA VAL A 305 -3.21 -11.54 53.82
C VAL A 305 -3.17 -11.02 55.26
N ASN A 306 -3.35 -11.89 56.26
CA ASN A 306 -3.29 -11.52 57.69
C ASN A 306 -2.06 -12.13 58.40
N ASP A 307 -1.67 -11.54 59.53
CA ASP A 307 -0.57 -12.02 60.39
C ASP A 307 -0.69 -13.52 60.74
N GLY A 308 0.26 -14.32 60.26
CA GLY A 308 0.35 -15.75 60.50
C GLY A 308 -0.76 -16.60 59.85
N GLU A 309 -1.56 -16.02 58.94
CA GLU A 309 -2.56 -16.75 58.16
C GLU A 309 -2.05 -17.09 56.75
N THR A 310 -2.57 -18.19 56.19
CA THR A 310 -2.39 -18.56 54.79
C THR A 310 -3.73 -18.39 54.08
N VAL A 311 -3.77 -17.59 53.02
CA VAL A 311 -4.95 -17.45 52.16
C VAL A 311 -4.81 -18.38 50.95
N THR A 312 -5.91 -19.01 50.54
CA THR A 312 -5.95 -19.89 49.37
C THR A 312 -6.59 -19.14 48.19
N VAL A 313 -5.89 -19.11 47.05
CA VAL A 313 -6.36 -18.52 45.79
C VAL A 313 -6.12 -19.55 44.69
N ASP A 314 -7.17 -20.20 44.21
CA ASP A 314 -7.10 -21.22 43.15
C ASP A 314 -7.49 -20.60 41.79
N PHE A 315 -6.76 -20.94 40.73
CA PHE A 315 -6.99 -20.43 39.37
C PHE A 315 -7.41 -21.56 38.41
N GLU A 316 -8.59 -21.43 37.81
CA GLU A 316 -9.06 -22.28 36.70
C GLU A 316 -8.90 -21.50 35.39
N LEU A 317 -7.86 -21.79 34.60
CA LEU A 317 -7.53 -21.04 33.37
C LEU A 317 -8.14 -21.71 32.12
N VAL A 318 -8.55 -20.90 31.14
CA VAL A 318 -9.03 -21.34 29.82
C VAL A 318 -7.85 -21.43 28.85
N SER A 319 -7.63 -22.59 28.21
CA SER A 319 -6.61 -22.75 27.17
C SER A 319 -7.10 -22.24 25.82
N TYR A 320 -6.23 -21.55 25.07
CA TYR A 320 -6.53 -21.10 23.70
C TYR A 320 -5.54 -21.71 22.70
N THR A 321 -6.02 -21.98 21.49
CA THR A 321 -5.19 -22.51 20.38
C THR A 321 -4.21 -21.47 19.84
N TYR A 322 -4.57 -20.19 19.98
CA TYR A 322 -3.69 -19.02 19.86
C TYR A 322 -4.11 -17.99 20.90
N TRP A 323 -3.14 -17.35 21.57
CA TRP A 323 -3.35 -16.22 22.47
C TRP A 323 -2.16 -15.27 22.35
N SER A 324 -2.41 -13.96 22.32
CA SER A 324 -1.39 -12.93 22.46
C SER A 324 -1.97 -11.63 23.02
N ASP A 325 -1.42 -11.23 24.17
CA ASP A 325 -1.53 -9.92 24.84
C ASP A 325 -0.48 -8.90 24.34
N PHE A 326 0.22 -9.24 23.26
CA PHE A 326 1.29 -8.49 22.58
C PHE A 326 2.46 -7.92 23.41
N GLU A 327 2.47 -8.02 24.74
CA GLU A 327 3.52 -7.50 25.61
C GLU A 327 4.86 -8.23 25.46
N ALA A 328 4.82 -9.56 25.42
CA ALA A 328 6.04 -10.36 25.35
C ALA A 328 6.69 -10.35 23.96
N ASN A 329 5.90 -10.13 22.90
CA ASN A 329 6.26 -10.17 21.48
C ASN A 329 5.04 -9.81 20.60
N ASP A 330 5.28 -9.59 19.30
CA ASP A 330 4.29 -9.28 18.26
C ASP A 330 3.25 -10.38 17.95
N GLY A 331 3.12 -11.42 18.79
CA GLY A 331 2.31 -12.62 18.56
C GLY A 331 2.77 -13.48 17.39
N GLY A 332 3.88 -13.11 16.73
CA GLY A 332 4.26 -13.62 15.42
C GLY A 332 3.30 -13.23 14.29
N LEU A 333 2.41 -12.24 14.47
CA LEU A 333 1.50 -11.82 13.41
C LEU A 333 2.28 -11.24 12.21
N ILE A 334 1.86 -11.61 11.00
CA ILE A 334 2.58 -11.33 9.75
C ILE A 334 1.92 -10.14 9.04
N SER A 335 2.55 -8.97 9.12
CA SER A 335 2.19 -7.79 8.32
C SER A 335 2.77 -7.89 6.91
N ASP A 336 1.96 -7.62 5.88
CA ASP A 336 2.41 -7.56 4.48
C ASP A 336 3.20 -6.27 4.17
N ASN A 337 2.90 -5.20 4.92
CA ASN A 337 3.54 -3.89 4.83
C ASN A 337 3.90 -3.35 6.23
N PRO A 338 5.17 -3.45 6.66
CA PRO A 338 5.64 -2.92 7.95
C PRO A 338 5.53 -1.39 8.14
N ALA A 339 5.03 -0.64 7.15
CA ALA A 339 4.66 0.77 7.30
C ALA A 339 3.15 0.99 7.54
N GLY A 340 2.32 -0.02 7.28
CA GLY A 340 0.90 -0.06 7.66
C GLY A 340 0.76 -0.62 9.06
N TRP A 341 0.27 -1.86 9.19
CA TRP A 341 0.25 -2.59 10.46
C TRP A 341 1.65 -2.62 11.11
N GLN A 342 1.72 -2.07 12.32
CA GLN A 342 2.89 -1.90 13.18
C GLN A 342 2.57 -2.43 14.59
N TRP A 343 3.55 -3.06 15.25
CA TRP A 343 3.47 -3.51 16.65
C TRP A 343 4.24 -2.56 17.59
N GLY A 344 3.68 -2.30 18.76
CA GLY A 344 4.31 -1.56 19.87
C GLY A 344 3.38 -0.54 20.52
N ILE A 345 3.98 0.38 21.29
CA ILE A 345 3.25 1.40 22.06
C ILE A 345 2.65 2.49 21.16
N PRO A 346 1.33 2.76 21.22
CA PRO A 346 0.70 3.83 20.44
C PRO A 346 1.11 5.22 20.93
N THR A 347 1.38 6.13 20.00
CA THR A 347 1.52 7.58 20.26
C THR A 347 0.47 8.42 19.53
N ASP A 348 -0.43 7.77 18.77
CA ASP A 348 -1.65 8.33 18.19
C ASP A 348 -2.72 7.23 18.14
N GLY A 349 -4.00 7.61 18.05
CA GLY A 349 -5.14 6.68 18.13
C GLY A 349 -5.67 6.48 19.56
N PRO A 350 -5.69 5.25 20.11
CA PRO A 350 -6.15 5.01 21.47
C PRO A 350 -5.20 5.65 22.50
N ALA A 351 -5.72 6.04 23.66
CA ALA A 351 -4.94 6.73 24.69
C ALA A 351 -3.91 5.81 25.39
N GLU A 352 -4.30 4.55 25.56
CA GLU A 352 -3.59 3.43 26.20
C GLU A 352 -3.97 2.17 25.39
N ALA A 353 -3.14 1.12 25.45
CA ALA A 353 -3.51 -0.21 24.94
C ALA A 353 -4.71 -0.78 25.72
N TRP A 354 -5.28 -1.91 25.31
CA TRP A 354 -6.32 -2.56 26.12
C TRP A 354 -5.67 -3.30 27.30
N SER A 355 -4.59 -4.04 27.05
CA SER A 355 -3.72 -4.58 28.08
C SER A 355 -2.28 -4.08 27.89
N GLY A 356 -1.51 -4.00 28.98
CA GLY A 356 -0.09 -3.60 28.92
C GLY A 356 0.19 -2.21 28.33
N GLU A 357 1.18 -2.14 27.44
CA GLU A 357 1.59 -0.93 26.69
C GLU A 357 1.54 -1.14 25.16
N ASN A 358 1.57 -2.37 24.64
CA ASN A 358 1.90 -2.73 23.26
C ASN A 358 0.74 -3.41 22.54
N LEU A 359 0.43 -2.96 21.32
CA LEU A 359 -0.66 -3.50 20.51
C LEU A 359 -0.26 -3.62 19.02
N TRP A 360 -1.17 -4.06 18.16
CA TRP A 360 -1.04 -3.88 16.70
C TRP A 360 -1.97 -2.77 16.19
N GLY A 361 -1.43 -1.83 15.41
CA GLY A 361 -2.22 -0.75 14.80
C GLY A 361 -1.79 -0.39 13.38
N THR A 362 -2.71 0.11 12.55
CA THR A 362 -2.46 0.43 11.13
C THR A 362 -1.54 1.63 10.91
N ASN A 363 -1.29 2.45 11.93
CA ASN A 363 -0.10 3.27 12.08
C ASN A 363 -0.04 3.75 13.54
N ILE A 364 0.85 3.19 14.37
CA ILE A 364 0.87 3.49 15.81
C ILE A 364 1.47 4.88 16.15
N THR A 365 1.83 5.69 15.13
CA THR A 365 2.47 7.01 15.30
C THR A 365 1.82 8.17 14.52
N GLY A 366 0.66 7.95 13.90
CA GLY A 366 -0.08 8.98 13.16
C GLY A 366 -1.20 8.41 12.30
N ASP A 367 -1.80 9.24 11.44
CA ASP A 367 -2.84 8.78 10.51
C ASP A 367 -2.36 7.68 9.53
N TYR A 368 -3.27 6.83 9.04
CA TYR A 368 -3.01 5.90 7.93
C TYR A 368 -2.76 6.61 6.57
N GLU A 369 -2.24 5.88 5.58
CA GLU A 369 -2.04 6.41 4.23
C GLU A 369 -3.32 6.35 3.38
N ASN A 370 -3.43 7.28 2.42
CA ASN A 370 -4.50 7.24 1.41
C ASN A 370 -4.23 6.08 0.44
N SER A 371 -5.28 5.38 0.01
CA SER A 371 -5.26 4.23 -0.90
C SER A 371 -4.45 3.04 -0.36
N ALA A 372 -4.53 2.84 0.96
CA ALA A 372 -3.99 1.69 1.65
C ALA A 372 -4.75 0.40 1.30
N SER A 373 -4.01 -0.71 1.34
CA SER A 373 -4.53 -2.08 1.38
C SER A 373 -3.48 -2.86 2.17
N TRP A 374 -3.75 -3.11 3.44
CA TRP A 374 -2.78 -3.61 4.41
C TRP A 374 -3.31 -4.83 5.16
N ILE A 375 -2.50 -5.87 5.17
CA ILE A 375 -2.87 -7.21 5.63
C ILE A 375 -2.02 -7.57 6.85
N LEU A 376 -2.69 -8.05 7.90
CA LEU A 376 -2.08 -8.69 9.06
C LEU A 376 -2.65 -10.12 9.15
N GLU A 377 -1.81 -11.14 9.24
CA GLU A 377 -2.23 -12.55 9.29
C GLU A 377 -1.68 -13.29 10.49
N THR A 378 -2.36 -14.36 10.92
CA THR A 378 -1.79 -15.28 11.92
C THR A 378 -0.50 -15.96 11.39
N PRO A 379 0.50 -16.24 12.24
CA PRO A 379 1.73 -16.90 11.80
C PRO A 379 1.48 -18.28 11.18
N ASN A 380 0.55 -19.02 11.77
CA ASN A 380 0.21 -20.39 11.41
C ASN A 380 -1.26 -20.49 10.99
N SER A 381 -1.58 -21.63 10.37
CA SER A 381 -2.95 -22.14 10.34
C SER A 381 -3.21 -23.01 11.57
N TYR A 382 -4.48 -23.22 11.95
CA TYR A 382 -4.92 -23.94 13.15
C TYR A 382 -5.99 -24.96 12.81
N GLN A 383 -5.95 -26.16 13.39
CA GLN A 383 -6.96 -27.20 13.15
C GLN A 383 -8.08 -27.10 14.18
N LEU A 384 -9.27 -26.67 13.77
CA LEU A 384 -10.38 -26.38 14.69
C LEU A 384 -10.96 -27.63 15.34
N GLY A 385 -11.27 -27.52 16.63
CA GLY A 385 -11.76 -28.58 17.50
C GLY A 385 -13.24 -28.95 17.28
N THR A 386 -13.71 -29.95 18.03
CA THR A 386 -15.05 -30.54 17.87
C THR A 386 -16.16 -29.83 18.67
N SER A 387 -15.86 -28.72 19.33
CA SER A 387 -16.77 -27.96 20.20
C SER A 387 -16.28 -26.53 20.36
N ASP A 388 -17.22 -25.58 20.44
CA ASP A 388 -17.07 -24.16 20.80
C ASP A 388 -15.76 -23.51 20.32
N ASN A 389 -15.63 -23.34 19.00
CA ASN A 389 -14.51 -22.62 18.39
C ASN A 389 -14.93 -21.18 18.06
N TYR A 390 -14.13 -20.19 18.44
CA TYR A 390 -14.34 -18.78 18.10
C TYR A 390 -13.00 -18.03 18.00
N LEU A 391 -12.97 -17.00 17.15
CA LEU A 391 -11.91 -15.98 17.15
C LEU A 391 -12.46 -14.76 17.89
N GLU A 392 -11.67 -14.19 18.79
CA GLU A 392 -12.00 -12.94 19.47
C GLU A 392 -10.77 -12.03 19.60
N PHE A 393 -11.02 -10.74 19.77
CA PHE A 393 -10.01 -9.71 20.05
C PHE A 393 -10.68 -8.43 20.53
N GLU A 394 -9.93 -7.58 21.22
CA GLU A 394 -10.35 -6.22 21.52
C GLU A 394 -9.95 -5.30 20.36
N GLN A 395 -10.81 -4.33 20.00
CA GLN A 395 -10.51 -3.35 18.97
C GLN A 395 -10.74 -1.90 19.40
N TRP A 396 -9.96 -1.00 18.82
CA TRP A 396 -10.25 0.44 18.80
C TRP A 396 -10.04 0.96 17.37
N TYR A 397 -10.85 1.95 16.94
CA TYR A 397 -10.62 2.59 15.65
C TYR A 397 -11.16 4.02 15.51
N ASP A 398 -10.57 4.78 14.58
CA ASP A 398 -11.10 6.01 13.98
C ASP A 398 -10.73 6.04 12.48
N MET A 399 -11.74 6.16 11.59
CA MET A 399 -11.65 5.97 10.13
C MET A 399 -12.72 6.81 9.39
N GLU A 400 -12.51 7.16 8.11
CA GLU A 400 -13.57 7.87 7.36
C GLU A 400 -14.79 6.95 7.13
N THR A 401 -15.91 7.34 7.73
CA THR A 401 -17.13 6.52 7.82
C THR A 401 -17.69 6.15 6.45
N SER A 402 -17.81 4.84 6.18
CA SER A 402 -18.25 4.23 4.92
C SER A 402 -17.29 4.38 3.73
N TRP A 403 -16.11 4.98 3.91
CA TRP A 403 -15.08 5.10 2.87
C TRP A 403 -13.89 4.19 3.17
N ASP A 404 -13.37 4.34 4.38
CA ASP A 404 -12.25 3.57 4.92
C ASP A 404 -12.77 2.52 5.90
N GLY A 405 -12.07 1.39 5.99
CA GLY A 405 -12.56 0.29 6.83
C GLY A 405 -11.61 -0.87 7.00
N GLY A 406 -11.96 -1.75 7.94
CA GLY A 406 -11.30 -3.01 8.19
C GLY A 406 -12.28 -4.18 8.23
N ASN A 407 -11.88 -5.36 7.77
CA ASN A 407 -12.65 -6.60 7.99
C ASN A 407 -11.73 -7.80 8.27
N VAL A 408 -12.34 -8.87 8.78
CA VAL A 408 -11.65 -10.12 9.11
C VAL A 408 -12.03 -11.21 8.12
N LYS A 409 -11.01 -11.90 7.61
CA LYS A 409 -11.15 -12.98 6.62
C LYS A 409 -10.54 -14.28 7.16
N ILE A 410 -11.14 -15.39 6.78
CA ILE A 410 -10.68 -16.75 7.06
C ILE A 410 -10.22 -17.43 5.76
N SER A 411 -9.24 -18.32 5.86
CA SER A 411 -8.81 -19.20 4.77
C SER A 411 -8.81 -20.64 5.24
N THR A 412 -9.32 -21.56 4.42
CA THR A 412 -9.34 -23.01 4.68
C THR A 412 -8.34 -23.80 3.81
N ASP A 413 -7.54 -23.09 3.00
CA ASP A 413 -6.55 -23.64 2.07
C ASP A 413 -5.12 -23.11 2.34
N ASN A 414 -4.86 -22.72 3.59
CA ASN A 414 -3.58 -22.17 4.06
C ASN A 414 -3.16 -20.90 3.29
N GLY A 415 -4.12 -19.99 3.09
CA GLY A 415 -3.92 -18.62 2.61
C GLY A 415 -4.00 -18.41 1.10
N ALA A 416 -4.38 -19.43 0.32
CA ALA A 416 -4.49 -19.31 -1.15
C ALA A 416 -5.80 -18.63 -1.59
N THR A 417 -6.90 -18.86 -0.87
CA THR A 417 -8.17 -18.14 -0.98
C THR A 417 -8.71 -17.74 0.40
N TRP A 418 -9.56 -16.72 0.41
CA TRP A 418 -10.03 -16.06 1.65
C TRP A 418 -11.52 -15.71 1.55
N GLU A 419 -12.29 -16.01 2.59
CA GLU A 419 -13.70 -15.66 2.76
C GLU A 419 -13.88 -14.69 3.94
N ILE A 420 -14.81 -13.75 3.85
CA ILE A 420 -15.06 -12.76 4.92
C ILE A 420 -15.91 -13.42 6.01
N ILE A 421 -15.42 -13.44 7.24
CA ILE A 421 -16.22 -13.84 8.41
C ILE A 421 -16.91 -12.60 9.01
N THR A 422 -18.07 -12.80 9.61
CA THR A 422 -18.90 -11.74 10.20
C THR A 422 -18.89 -11.88 11.73
N PRO A 423 -18.64 -10.80 12.50
CA PRO A 423 -18.68 -10.87 13.96
C PRO A 423 -20.11 -11.07 14.47
N GLU A 424 -20.30 -11.59 15.69
CA GLU A 424 -21.64 -11.84 16.26
C GLU A 424 -22.51 -10.58 16.33
N ALA A 425 -21.90 -9.41 16.53
CA ALA A 425 -22.57 -8.11 16.52
C ALA A 425 -23.01 -7.64 15.13
N GLY A 426 -22.43 -8.21 14.07
CA GLY A 426 -22.47 -7.71 12.69
C GLY A 426 -21.47 -6.56 12.45
N TYR A 427 -21.08 -6.36 11.20
CA TYR A 427 -20.33 -5.18 10.80
C TYR A 427 -21.21 -3.92 10.85
N PRO A 428 -20.66 -2.73 11.22
CA PRO A 428 -21.43 -1.49 11.28
C PRO A 428 -21.86 -0.93 9.92
N ASP A 429 -21.22 -1.35 8.81
CA ASP A 429 -21.67 -1.04 7.45
C ASP A 429 -21.65 -2.30 6.54
N ASP A 430 -22.63 -2.39 5.65
CA ASP A 430 -22.83 -3.52 4.72
C ASP A 430 -21.79 -3.53 3.58
N ALA A 431 -21.18 -2.39 3.27
CA ALA A 431 -20.17 -2.24 2.21
C ALA A 431 -19.32 -0.96 2.33
N ALA A 432 -18.00 -1.10 2.36
CA ALA A 432 -17.07 0.01 2.16
C ALA A 432 -17.20 0.63 0.75
N SER A 433 -16.75 1.89 0.60
CA SER A 433 -16.79 2.59 -0.69
C SER A 433 -16.09 1.81 -1.81
N ASN A 434 -16.61 1.92 -3.04
CA ASN A 434 -15.98 1.34 -4.23
C ASN A 434 -14.69 2.08 -4.65
N ALA A 435 -14.31 3.14 -3.92
CA ALA A 435 -13.04 3.83 -4.04
C ALA A 435 -11.97 3.34 -3.05
N ASN A 436 -12.35 2.50 -2.07
CA ASN A 436 -11.45 1.86 -1.13
C ASN A 436 -10.46 0.94 -1.87
N ALA A 437 -9.17 1.06 -1.63
CA ALA A 437 -8.14 0.32 -2.36
C ALA A 437 -7.94 -1.13 -1.88
N GLY A 438 -8.39 -1.47 -0.67
CA GLY A 438 -8.24 -2.80 -0.07
C GLY A 438 -9.51 -3.65 -0.11
N ILE A 439 -10.63 -3.08 0.34
CA ILE A 439 -11.88 -3.82 0.59
C ILE A 439 -13.12 -3.25 -0.17
N PRO A 440 -13.01 -2.88 -1.47
CA PRO A 440 -14.06 -2.16 -2.18
C PRO A 440 -15.38 -2.94 -2.26
N GLY A 441 -16.43 -2.40 -1.63
CA GLY A 441 -17.76 -3.01 -1.61
C GLY A 441 -17.93 -4.19 -0.64
N GLU A 442 -16.94 -4.48 0.20
CA GLU A 442 -17.01 -5.51 1.24
C GLU A 442 -17.54 -4.92 2.57
N PRO A 443 -18.29 -5.69 3.40
CA PRO A 443 -18.70 -5.24 4.73
C PRO A 443 -17.48 -5.01 5.64
N CYS A 444 -17.58 -4.03 6.55
CA CYS A 444 -16.43 -3.57 7.33
C CYS A 444 -16.78 -2.89 8.66
N PHE A 445 -15.82 -2.89 9.57
CA PHE A 445 -15.70 -1.88 10.63
C PHE A 445 -15.28 -0.54 10.00
N THR A 446 -15.97 0.54 10.39
CA THR A 446 -15.75 1.89 9.86
C THR A 446 -16.37 2.92 10.80
N GLY A 447 -15.94 4.19 10.71
CA GLY A 447 -16.32 5.25 11.64
C GLY A 447 -15.36 5.35 12.82
N HIS A 448 -15.87 5.58 14.04
CA HIS A 448 -15.04 5.75 15.24
C HIS A 448 -15.62 5.06 16.48
N LEU A 449 -14.74 4.62 17.37
CA LEU A 449 -15.05 4.13 18.70
C LEU A 449 -14.54 5.11 19.78
N SER A 450 -15.31 5.31 20.85
CA SER A 450 -14.94 6.20 21.97
C SER A 450 -14.25 5.48 23.14
N GLN A 451 -14.04 4.17 22.99
CA GLN A 451 -13.48 3.22 23.96
C GLN A 451 -13.17 1.93 23.19
N TRP A 452 -12.38 1.02 23.78
CA TRP A 452 -12.20 -0.34 23.26
C TRP A 452 -13.54 -1.11 23.17
N GLU A 453 -13.62 -2.04 22.21
CA GLU A 453 -14.77 -2.90 21.92
C GLU A 453 -14.33 -4.36 21.70
N HIS A 454 -14.91 -5.27 22.49
CA HIS A 454 -14.73 -6.71 22.38
C HIS A 454 -15.44 -7.29 21.15
N VAL A 455 -14.73 -8.02 20.29
CA VAL A 455 -15.24 -8.60 19.05
C VAL A 455 -15.14 -10.13 19.09
N VAL A 456 -16.23 -10.82 18.74
CA VAL A 456 -16.28 -12.30 18.67
C VAL A 456 -16.79 -12.75 17.30
N PHE A 457 -16.20 -13.82 16.76
CA PHE A 457 -16.60 -14.50 15.53
C PHE A 457 -16.85 -16.00 15.81
N ASP A 458 -18.08 -16.47 15.61
CA ASP A 458 -18.43 -17.90 15.67
C ASP A 458 -17.76 -18.67 14.50
N LEU A 459 -17.03 -19.74 14.82
CA LEU A 459 -16.34 -20.59 13.85
C LEU A 459 -16.99 -21.98 13.70
N SER A 460 -18.22 -22.17 14.20
CA SER A 460 -18.92 -23.47 14.22
C SER A 460 -19.07 -24.15 12.84
N ASP A 461 -19.17 -23.39 11.75
CA ASP A 461 -19.23 -23.95 10.38
C ASP A 461 -17.85 -24.46 9.87
N TYR A 462 -16.76 -24.12 10.56
CA TYR A 462 -15.38 -24.49 10.22
C TYR A 462 -14.82 -25.65 11.08
N VAL A 463 -15.63 -26.27 11.95
CA VAL A 463 -15.27 -27.42 12.80
C VAL A 463 -14.54 -28.52 12.02
N GLY A 464 -13.33 -28.88 12.47
CA GLY A 464 -12.49 -29.92 11.87
C GLY A 464 -11.76 -29.51 10.59
N GLN A 465 -11.91 -28.27 10.13
CA GLN A 465 -11.09 -27.69 9.05
C GLN A 465 -9.79 -27.11 9.63
N ILE A 466 -8.79 -26.89 8.75
CA ILE A 466 -7.58 -26.14 9.09
C ILE A 466 -7.77 -24.71 8.60
N VAL A 467 -7.67 -23.72 9.50
CA VAL A 467 -8.04 -22.33 9.24
C VAL A 467 -6.88 -21.37 9.47
N LYS A 468 -6.82 -20.28 8.69
CA LYS A 468 -5.93 -19.13 8.91
C LYS A 468 -6.76 -17.84 8.96
N PHE A 469 -6.33 -16.85 9.74
CA PHE A 469 -7.03 -15.56 9.87
C PHE A 469 -6.22 -14.39 9.32
N ARG A 470 -6.95 -13.38 8.83
CA ARG A 470 -6.44 -12.14 8.24
C ARG A 470 -7.29 -10.96 8.70
N TRP A 471 -6.67 -9.91 9.23
CA TRP A 471 -7.24 -8.58 9.33
C TRP A 471 -6.82 -7.80 8.07
N HIS A 472 -7.79 -7.29 7.31
CA HIS A 472 -7.54 -6.52 6.09
C HIS A 472 -8.11 -5.12 6.23
N PHE A 473 -7.22 -4.13 6.26
CA PHE A 473 -7.55 -2.70 6.25
C PHE A 473 -7.42 -2.12 4.85
N GLY A 474 -8.26 -1.16 4.48
CA GLY A 474 -8.08 -0.37 3.26
C GLY A 474 -8.70 1.02 3.32
N SER A 475 -8.22 1.93 2.47
CA SER A 475 -8.66 3.34 2.44
C SER A 475 -8.90 3.91 1.02
N ASP A 476 -9.61 5.04 0.97
CA ASP A 476 -9.94 5.90 -0.18
C ASP A 476 -8.72 6.73 -0.68
N GLY A 477 -8.88 7.49 -1.77
CA GLY A 477 -7.88 8.44 -2.25
C GLY A 477 -7.72 9.74 -1.43
N SER A 478 -8.51 9.95 -0.38
CA SER A 478 -8.50 11.17 0.43
C SER A 478 -9.11 10.98 1.82
N VAL A 479 -8.63 11.78 2.79
CA VAL A 479 -9.02 11.74 4.22
C VAL A 479 -8.40 10.54 4.93
N THR A 480 -7.89 10.80 6.13
CA THR A 480 -7.07 9.88 6.91
C THR A 480 -7.27 10.18 8.40
N TYR A 481 -7.18 9.14 9.22
CA TYR A 481 -7.38 9.14 10.68
C TYR A 481 -6.39 8.14 11.30
N PRO A 482 -6.28 7.99 12.63
CA PRO A 482 -5.36 7.02 13.24
C PRO A 482 -5.54 5.55 12.81
N GLY A 483 -6.76 5.14 12.42
CA GLY A 483 -7.03 3.84 11.77
C GLY A 483 -7.55 2.76 12.70
N TRP A 484 -7.11 1.51 12.47
CA TRP A 484 -7.56 0.32 13.20
C TRP A 484 -6.46 -0.19 14.13
N PHE A 485 -6.85 -0.55 15.35
CA PHE A 485 -5.99 -1.08 16.40
C PHE A 485 -6.65 -2.34 16.96
N ILE A 486 -5.87 -3.39 17.19
CA ILE A 486 -6.31 -4.67 17.78
C ILE A 486 -5.37 -5.11 18.90
N ASP A 487 -5.95 -5.78 19.88
CA ASP A 487 -5.29 -6.22 21.12
C ASP A 487 -5.95 -7.50 21.66
N ASP A 488 -5.32 -8.16 22.65
CA ASP A 488 -5.83 -9.38 23.32
C ASP A 488 -6.38 -10.45 22.33
N VAL A 489 -5.61 -10.79 21.28
CA VAL A 489 -6.10 -11.65 20.19
C VAL A 489 -6.10 -13.12 20.60
N SER A 490 -7.29 -13.74 20.58
CA SER A 490 -7.53 -15.12 21.01
C SER A 490 -8.20 -15.97 19.92
N LEU A 491 -7.84 -17.26 19.87
CA LEU A 491 -8.54 -18.31 19.12
C LEU A 491 -8.84 -19.47 20.05
N ASN A 492 -10.12 -19.62 20.42
CA ASN A 492 -10.57 -20.79 21.16
C ASN A 492 -10.89 -21.95 20.20
N GLY A 493 -10.59 -23.16 20.66
CA GLY A 493 -10.94 -24.42 20.00
C GLY A 493 -9.98 -24.85 18.89
N GLY A 494 -9.23 -25.92 19.14
CA GLY A 494 -8.35 -26.54 18.15
C GLY A 494 -6.95 -26.87 18.65
N VAL A 495 -6.09 -27.29 17.72
CA VAL A 495 -4.67 -27.60 17.93
C VAL A 495 -3.82 -27.06 16.78
N PRO A 496 -2.50 -26.88 16.96
CA PRO A 496 -1.58 -26.74 15.84
C PRO A 496 -1.74 -27.92 14.87
N PRO A 497 -1.84 -27.68 13.55
CA PRO A 497 -2.14 -28.74 12.59
C PRO A 497 -1.01 -29.76 12.54
N GLU A 498 -1.36 -31.03 12.39
CA GLU A 498 -0.38 -32.09 12.14
C GLU A 498 0.31 -31.86 10.77
N HIS A 499 1.51 -32.40 10.59
CA HIS A 499 2.34 -32.16 9.41
C HIS A 499 2.88 -33.49 8.84
N GLY A 500 3.11 -33.53 7.53
CA GLY A 500 3.76 -34.64 6.82
C GLY A 500 4.81 -34.15 5.83
N ASP A 501 5.55 -35.08 5.25
CA ASP A 501 6.50 -34.83 4.15
C ASP A 501 5.94 -35.41 2.83
N LEU A 502 6.47 -34.97 1.69
CA LEU A 502 6.19 -35.51 0.35
C LEU A 502 7.49 -35.74 -0.42
N GLU A 503 7.73 -36.97 -0.88
CA GLU A 503 8.85 -37.34 -1.76
C GLU A 503 8.37 -38.05 -3.03
N GLY A 504 9.24 -38.14 -4.03
CA GLY A 504 8.96 -38.94 -5.23
C GLY A 504 9.93 -38.68 -6.37
N PHE A 505 9.65 -39.30 -7.53
CA PHE A 505 10.45 -39.16 -8.75
C PHE A 505 9.63 -38.56 -9.89
N VAL A 506 10.22 -37.58 -10.59
CA VAL A 506 9.70 -37.07 -11.87
C VAL A 506 10.49 -37.71 -13.02
N THR A 507 9.77 -38.39 -13.93
CA THR A 507 10.38 -39.15 -15.03
C THR A 507 9.66 -38.92 -16.35
N GLU A 508 10.35 -39.19 -17.47
CA GLU A 508 9.75 -39.15 -18.80
C GLU A 508 8.93 -40.42 -19.06
N ALA A 509 7.60 -40.28 -19.22
CA ALA A 509 6.61 -41.36 -19.27
C ALA A 509 6.87 -42.49 -20.30
N THR A 510 7.66 -42.23 -21.35
CA THR A 510 7.95 -43.23 -22.41
C THR A 510 9.31 -43.90 -22.27
N THR A 511 10.27 -43.28 -21.59
CA THR A 511 11.64 -43.83 -21.45
C THR A 511 12.01 -44.21 -20.02
N GLY A 512 11.31 -43.70 -19.01
CA GLY A 512 11.67 -43.86 -17.60
C GLY A 512 12.99 -43.17 -17.24
N ASN A 513 13.44 -42.21 -18.07
CA ASN A 513 14.58 -41.36 -17.74
C ASN A 513 14.16 -40.35 -16.66
N PRO A 514 15.02 -40.03 -15.69
CA PRO A 514 14.75 -38.96 -14.73
C PRO A 514 14.73 -37.60 -15.44
N ILE A 515 13.95 -36.67 -14.89
CA ILE A 515 13.90 -35.28 -15.32
C ILE A 515 14.50 -34.42 -14.20
N GLU A 516 15.69 -33.86 -14.44
CA GLU A 516 16.34 -32.89 -13.55
C GLU A 516 15.68 -31.51 -13.70
N GLY A 517 15.51 -30.78 -12.59
CA GLY A 517 14.99 -29.41 -12.61
C GLY A 517 13.47 -29.27 -12.87
N ALA A 518 12.73 -30.39 -12.95
CA ALA A 518 11.28 -30.36 -12.84
C ALA A 518 10.86 -29.82 -11.46
N ILE A 519 9.85 -28.95 -11.45
CA ILE A 519 9.34 -28.24 -10.27
C ILE A 519 8.01 -28.88 -9.87
N VAL A 520 7.89 -29.28 -8.61
CA VAL A 520 6.65 -29.80 -8.00
C VAL A 520 6.15 -28.79 -6.98
N THR A 521 4.86 -28.42 -7.05
CA THR A 521 4.25 -27.40 -6.18
C THR A 521 2.90 -27.85 -5.64
N LEU A 522 2.66 -27.61 -4.36
CA LEU A 522 1.37 -27.82 -3.69
C LEU A 522 1.12 -26.69 -2.68
N GLY A 523 0.04 -25.92 -2.85
CA GLY A 523 -0.17 -24.68 -2.09
C GLY A 523 1.05 -23.75 -2.17
N GLN A 524 1.58 -23.34 -1.01
CA GLN A 524 2.83 -22.56 -0.90
C GLN A 524 4.12 -23.39 -1.06
N TYR A 525 4.05 -24.71 -0.97
CA TYR A 525 5.21 -25.59 -0.88
C TYR A 525 5.77 -25.92 -2.27
N THR A 526 7.09 -25.91 -2.42
CA THR A 526 7.78 -26.16 -3.70
C THR A 526 8.98 -27.08 -3.52
N GLY A 527 9.09 -28.10 -4.37
CA GLY A 527 10.26 -28.97 -4.52
C GLY A 527 10.82 -28.87 -5.93
N VAL A 528 12.13 -29.10 -6.07
CA VAL A 528 12.81 -29.18 -7.36
C VAL A 528 13.63 -30.47 -7.42
N THR A 529 13.57 -31.15 -8.55
CA THR A 529 14.21 -32.45 -8.77
C THR A 529 15.71 -32.38 -9.04
N ASP A 530 16.45 -33.39 -8.55
CA ASP A 530 17.89 -33.53 -8.75
C ASP A 530 18.28 -34.29 -10.04
N GLU A 531 19.59 -34.54 -10.26
CA GLU A 531 20.11 -35.33 -11.40
C GLU A 531 19.49 -36.75 -11.52
N SER A 532 18.87 -37.27 -10.45
CA SER A 532 18.18 -38.57 -10.41
C SER A 532 16.67 -38.46 -10.55
N GLY A 533 16.13 -37.25 -10.76
CA GLY A 533 14.70 -36.97 -10.87
C GLY A 533 13.98 -37.00 -9.53
N TYR A 534 14.70 -37.11 -8.40
CA TYR A 534 14.12 -37.19 -7.06
C TYR A 534 13.81 -35.80 -6.53
N TYR A 535 12.63 -35.62 -5.92
CA TYR A 535 12.27 -34.44 -5.14
C TYR A 535 11.84 -34.82 -3.72
N SER A 536 11.95 -33.86 -2.81
CA SER A 536 11.45 -33.94 -1.44
C SER A 536 11.02 -32.56 -0.97
N ILE A 537 9.86 -32.50 -0.32
CA ILE A 537 9.23 -31.32 0.26
C ILE A 537 8.83 -31.73 1.68
N THR A 538 9.25 -30.96 2.69
CA THR A 538 9.13 -31.35 4.10
C THR A 538 8.30 -30.36 4.90
N ASN A 539 7.68 -30.83 5.99
CA ASN A 539 6.86 -30.00 6.89
C ASN A 539 5.71 -29.30 6.12
N ILE A 540 4.93 -30.11 5.42
CA ILE A 540 3.67 -29.74 4.75
C ILE A 540 2.53 -29.97 5.75
N ILE A 541 1.57 -29.05 5.85
CA ILE A 541 0.38 -29.21 6.69
C ILE A 541 -0.45 -30.41 6.21
N ALA A 542 -0.95 -31.24 7.13
CA ALA A 542 -1.67 -32.48 6.79
C ALA A 542 -3.10 -32.18 6.30
N MET A 543 -3.26 -32.02 4.98
CA MET A 543 -4.54 -31.80 4.31
C MET A 543 -4.52 -32.25 2.84
N SER A 544 -5.63 -32.06 2.13
CA SER A 544 -5.75 -32.31 0.68
C SER A 544 -5.14 -31.16 -0.14
N TYR A 545 -4.39 -31.46 -1.19
CA TYR A 545 -3.82 -30.49 -2.13
C TYR A 545 -3.88 -30.92 -3.60
N ASP A 546 -3.99 -29.93 -4.49
CA ASP A 546 -3.68 -30.10 -5.92
C ASP A 546 -2.17 -30.03 -6.14
N VAL A 547 -1.52 -31.19 -6.32
CA VAL A 547 -0.07 -31.27 -6.56
C VAL A 547 0.21 -31.11 -8.05
N ASN A 548 0.87 -30.02 -8.41
CA ASN A 548 1.23 -29.67 -9.78
C ASN A 548 2.72 -30.01 -10.03
N CYS A 549 3.05 -30.54 -11.19
CA CYS A 549 4.42 -30.79 -11.64
C CYS A 549 4.65 -30.21 -13.05
N SER A 550 5.75 -29.49 -13.24
CA SER A 550 6.10 -28.82 -14.50
C SER A 550 7.59 -28.95 -14.84
N ALA A 551 7.93 -29.03 -16.12
CA ALA A 551 9.32 -29.12 -16.59
C ALA A 551 9.49 -28.57 -18.01
N ASP A 552 10.64 -27.95 -18.28
CA ASP A 552 10.96 -27.37 -19.59
C ASP A 552 10.95 -28.44 -20.71
N GLY A 553 10.07 -28.25 -21.71
CA GLY A 553 9.91 -29.17 -22.84
C GLY A 553 8.96 -30.35 -22.61
N TYR A 554 8.18 -30.31 -21.52
CA TYR A 554 7.16 -31.30 -21.17
C TYR A 554 5.78 -30.64 -20.99
N SER A 555 4.74 -31.45 -20.95
CA SER A 555 3.40 -31.05 -20.50
C SER A 555 3.34 -31.05 -18.98
N ASP A 556 2.73 -30.00 -18.40
CA ASP A 556 2.43 -29.96 -16.96
C ASP A 556 1.50 -31.13 -16.58
N ALA A 557 1.68 -31.68 -15.38
CA ALA A 557 0.84 -32.74 -14.81
C ALA A 557 0.27 -32.28 -13.46
N VAL A 558 -0.98 -32.65 -13.17
CA VAL A 558 -1.66 -32.29 -11.92
C VAL A 558 -2.31 -33.53 -11.31
N VAL A 559 -2.11 -33.71 -10.01
CA VAL A 559 -2.80 -34.70 -9.18
C VAL A 559 -3.69 -33.95 -8.22
N TYR A 560 -4.99 -33.98 -8.51
CA TYR A 560 -6.03 -33.34 -7.72
C TYR A 560 -6.33 -34.13 -6.44
N ASP A 561 -6.76 -33.43 -5.40
CA ASP A 561 -7.20 -34.01 -4.12
C ASP A 561 -6.18 -34.99 -3.46
N PHE A 562 -4.89 -34.65 -3.45
CA PHE A 562 -3.85 -35.47 -2.81
C PHE A 562 -3.79 -35.21 -1.30
N GLU A 563 -4.22 -36.19 -0.50
CA GLU A 563 -4.14 -36.15 0.96
C GLU A 563 -2.68 -36.31 1.46
N ILE A 564 -2.16 -35.32 2.18
CA ILE A 564 -0.92 -35.40 2.95
C ILE A 564 -1.24 -36.03 4.31
N GLU A 565 -0.86 -37.30 4.49
CA GLU A 565 -1.00 -37.98 5.78
C GLU A 565 0.04 -37.44 6.81
N PRO A 566 -0.33 -37.28 8.08
CA PRO A 566 0.52 -36.72 9.14
C PRO A 566 1.58 -37.70 9.67
N ASP A 567 2.68 -37.16 10.20
CA ASP A 567 3.81 -37.88 10.80
C ASP A 567 4.49 -38.93 9.86
N VAL A 568 4.23 -38.85 8.55
CA VAL A 568 4.75 -39.78 7.54
C VAL A 568 5.30 -39.07 6.30
N VAL A 569 6.12 -39.80 5.54
CA VAL A 569 6.60 -39.37 4.22
C VAL A 569 5.66 -39.92 3.16
N ASN A 570 4.81 -39.04 2.64
CA ASN A 570 3.93 -39.31 1.51
C ASN A 570 4.77 -39.50 0.23
N ASN A 571 4.31 -40.35 -0.68
CA ASN A 571 5.08 -40.77 -1.86
C ASN A 571 4.25 -40.52 -3.13
N LEU A 572 4.74 -39.71 -4.06
CA LEU A 572 4.07 -39.39 -5.32
C LEU A 572 5.05 -39.28 -6.49
N ASP A 573 4.99 -40.23 -7.43
CA ASP A 573 5.77 -40.19 -8.67
C ASP A 573 4.99 -39.49 -9.79
N PHE A 574 5.69 -38.70 -10.61
CA PHE A 574 5.14 -38.05 -11.81
C PHE A 574 5.77 -38.62 -13.10
N GLU A 575 4.92 -39.03 -14.05
CA GLU A 575 5.32 -39.39 -15.41
C GLU A 575 4.95 -38.26 -16.38
N LEU A 576 5.92 -37.42 -16.74
CA LEU A 576 5.69 -36.29 -17.65
C LEU A 576 5.74 -36.71 -19.12
N LEU A 577 4.79 -36.18 -19.89
CA LEU A 577 4.68 -36.34 -21.34
C LEU A 577 5.37 -35.19 -22.07
N TRP A 578 5.75 -35.41 -23.33
CA TRP A 578 6.32 -34.38 -24.21
C TRP A 578 5.73 -34.49 -25.60
N ALA A 579 5.63 -33.38 -26.32
CA ALA A 579 5.22 -33.32 -27.71
C ALA A 579 6.39 -32.87 -28.59
N GLU A 580 6.44 -33.37 -29.83
CA GLU A 580 7.45 -33.03 -30.83
C GLU A 580 6.76 -32.97 -32.19
N ILE A 581 6.81 -31.81 -32.84
CA ILE A 581 6.14 -31.57 -34.12
C ILE A 581 7.09 -31.83 -35.29
N SER A 582 6.57 -32.49 -36.33
CA SER A 582 7.23 -32.52 -37.65
C SER A 582 6.22 -32.35 -38.78
N THR A 583 6.70 -32.01 -39.97
CA THR A 583 5.85 -31.75 -41.15
C THR A 583 6.32 -32.53 -42.38
N ASP A 584 5.38 -33.10 -43.13
CA ASP A 584 5.61 -33.71 -44.45
C ASP A 584 4.55 -33.20 -45.46
N PRO A 585 4.94 -32.46 -46.52
CA PRO A 585 6.29 -32.02 -46.84
C PRO A 585 6.73 -30.82 -45.96
N THR A 586 8.04 -30.73 -45.69
CA THR A 586 8.63 -29.57 -45.00
C THR A 586 8.58 -28.27 -45.82
N SER A 587 8.20 -28.34 -47.10
CA SER A 587 8.06 -27.21 -48.02
C SER A 587 7.24 -27.57 -49.25
N PHE A 588 6.38 -26.65 -49.71
CA PHE A 588 5.56 -26.78 -50.91
C PHE A 588 6.21 -26.09 -52.11
N ASP A 589 6.66 -26.86 -53.09
CA ASP A 589 6.98 -26.37 -54.44
C ASP A 589 5.81 -26.69 -55.38
N VAL A 590 4.95 -25.70 -55.67
CA VAL A 590 3.67 -25.91 -56.36
C VAL A 590 3.48 -25.05 -57.61
N SER A 591 2.67 -25.57 -58.54
CA SER A 591 2.32 -24.95 -59.82
C SER A 591 0.83 -24.67 -59.88
N VAL A 592 0.40 -23.51 -59.40
CA VAL A 592 -1.02 -23.11 -59.35
C VAL A 592 -1.48 -22.68 -60.75
N PRO A 593 -2.49 -23.33 -61.36
CA PRO A 593 -3.03 -22.92 -62.65
C PRO A 593 -3.92 -21.69 -62.47
N GLN A 594 -3.70 -20.60 -63.22
CA GLN A 594 -4.29 -19.27 -62.94
C GLN A 594 -5.84 -19.21 -62.85
N ASN A 595 -6.55 -20.24 -63.33
CA ASN A 595 -8.02 -20.31 -63.38
C ASN A 595 -8.61 -21.56 -62.71
N ASN A 596 -7.84 -22.29 -61.88
CA ASN A 596 -8.35 -23.45 -61.13
C ASN A 596 -7.76 -23.46 -59.72
N ILE A 597 -8.59 -23.82 -58.74
CA ILE A 597 -8.14 -24.17 -57.40
C ILE A 597 -7.15 -25.35 -57.47
N LEU A 598 -6.04 -25.26 -56.74
CA LEU A 598 -5.13 -26.37 -56.48
C LEU A 598 -5.18 -26.71 -54.99
N GLU A 599 -5.37 -27.99 -54.67
CA GLU A 599 -5.30 -28.50 -53.30
C GLU A 599 -4.07 -29.40 -53.15
N THR A 600 -3.41 -29.31 -51.99
CA THR A 600 -2.31 -30.19 -51.59
C THR A 600 -2.43 -30.51 -50.10
N GLU A 601 -1.79 -31.58 -49.65
CA GLU A 601 -1.86 -32.05 -48.27
C GLU A 601 -0.58 -31.64 -47.51
N LEU A 602 -0.74 -31.03 -46.33
CA LEU A 602 0.30 -30.93 -45.30
C LEU A 602 -0.01 -31.97 -44.23
N THR A 603 0.89 -32.92 -44.00
CA THR A 603 0.81 -33.79 -42.83
C THR A 603 1.55 -33.12 -41.68
N ILE A 604 0.88 -32.93 -40.55
CA ILE A 604 1.50 -32.57 -39.27
C ILE A 604 1.58 -33.84 -38.44
N ASN A 605 2.78 -34.23 -38.00
CA ASN A 605 2.97 -35.35 -37.10
C ASN A 605 3.23 -34.85 -35.67
N ASN A 606 2.78 -35.63 -34.70
CA ASN A 606 3.24 -35.57 -33.33
C ASN A 606 4.12 -36.80 -33.06
N ASP A 607 5.43 -36.64 -33.14
CA ASP A 607 6.42 -37.69 -32.92
C ASP A 607 6.65 -37.98 -31.42
N GLY A 608 6.14 -37.10 -30.54
CA GLY A 608 6.16 -37.28 -29.09
C GLY A 608 4.98 -38.11 -28.55
N PRO A 609 5.05 -38.59 -27.28
CA PRO A 609 3.98 -39.34 -26.62
C PRO A 609 2.83 -38.48 -26.04
N GLY A 610 3.07 -37.19 -25.79
CA GLY A 610 2.08 -36.25 -25.27
C GLY A 610 1.07 -35.79 -26.33
N GLU A 611 0.15 -34.90 -25.94
CA GLU A 611 -0.79 -34.29 -26.88
C GLU A 611 -0.20 -33.01 -27.51
N LEU A 612 -0.36 -32.83 -28.82
CA LEU A 612 0.10 -31.67 -29.57
C LEU A 612 -1.10 -30.91 -30.12
N THR A 613 -1.38 -29.73 -29.56
CA THR A 613 -2.29 -28.76 -30.19
C THR A 613 -1.51 -27.82 -31.09
N TYR A 614 -2.01 -27.58 -32.31
CA TYR A 614 -1.38 -26.74 -33.33
C TYR A 614 -2.35 -25.67 -33.86
N ASN A 615 -1.81 -24.53 -34.28
CA ASN A 615 -2.52 -23.48 -35.02
C ASN A 615 -1.70 -23.12 -36.27
N ILE A 616 -2.37 -22.86 -37.40
CA ILE A 616 -1.77 -22.56 -38.70
C ILE A 616 -2.21 -21.16 -39.12
N SER A 617 -1.29 -20.19 -39.12
CA SER A 617 -1.53 -18.93 -39.83
C SER A 617 -0.79 -18.96 -41.17
N ILE A 618 -1.52 -18.76 -42.26
CA ILE A 618 -1.00 -18.81 -43.63
C ILE A 618 -0.48 -17.46 -44.05
N SER A 619 0.68 -17.48 -44.71
CA SER A 619 1.35 -16.26 -45.13
C SER A 619 2.55 -16.56 -46.08
N GLU A 620 3.52 -15.65 -46.23
CA GLU A 620 4.53 -15.54 -47.33
C GLU A 620 4.78 -16.74 -48.25
N ALA A 621 4.55 -16.49 -49.53
CA ALA A 621 4.89 -17.36 -50.65
C ALA A 621 6.09 -16.78 -51.40
N ASN A 622 7.21 -17.52 -51.47
CA ASN A 622 8.33 -17.14 -52.33
C ASN A 622 7.96 -17.42 -53.80
N LEU A 623 7.68 -16.35 -54.55
CA LEU A 623 7.29 -16.43 -55.95
C LEU A 623 8.50 -16.83 -56.83
N LEU A 624 8.50 -18.05 -57.37
CA LEU A 624 9.62 -18.55 -58.18
C LEU A 624 9.58 -18.04 -59.62
N SER A 625 8.39 -18.00 -60.23
CA SER A 625 8.14 -17.43 -61.57
C SER A 625 6.65 -17.38 -61.91
N VAL A 626 6.25 -16.44 -62.77
CA VAL A 626 4.90 -16.38 -63.38
C VAL A 626 4.98 -16.72 -64.87
N SER A 627 3.91 -17.31 -65.41
CA SER A 627 3.73 -17.60 -66.84
C SER A 627 2.27 -17.47 -67.24
N ASP A 628 1.99 -17.30 -68.54
CA ASP A 628 0.66 -17.13 -69.16
C ASP A 628 -0.38 -18.25 -68.81
N GLU A 629 0.02 -19.33 -68.15
CA GLU A 629 -0.85 -20.45 -67.76
C GLU A 629 -0.75 -20.84 -66.26
N ASN A 630 0.39 -20.60 -65.58
CA ASN A 630 0.66 -21.06 -64.22
C ASN A 630 1.56 -20.12 -63.41
N ILE A 631 1.35 -20.10 -62.08
CA ILE A 631 2.21 -19.45 -61.08
C ILE A 631 3.06 -20.54 -60.41
N GLN A 632 4.39 -20.34 -60.28
CA GLN A 632 5.29 -21.22 -59.53
C GLN A 632 5.63 -20.59 -58.19
N ILE A 633 5.45 -21.35 -57.10
CA ILE A 633 5.57 -20.87 -55.72
C ILE A 633 6.37 -21.88 -54.90
N SER A 634 7.23 -21.37 -54.01
CA SER A 634 7.85 -22.15 -52.92
C SER A 634 7.37 -21.60 -51.57
N ILE A 635 6.89 -22.46 -50.68
CA ILE A 635 6.48 -22.08 -49.30
C ILE A 635 7.14 -23.04 -48.31
N PRO A 636 7.93 -22.56 -47.32
CA PRO A 636 8.40 -23.40 -46.23
C PRO A 636 7.23 -23.73 -45.30
N ALA A 637 7.09 -24.98 -44.85
CA ALA A 637 5.99 -25.39 -43.96
C ALA A 637 6.20 -24.95 -42.50
N ILE A 638 7.41 -24.52 -42.15
CA ILE A 638 7.85 -24.01 -40.84
C ILE A 638 8.81 -22.84 -41.06
N SER A 639 8.79 -21.84 -40.16
CA SER A 639 9.43 -20.54 -40.38
C SER A 639 10.97 -20.53 -40.27
N GLU A 640 11.59 -21.57 -39.68
CA GLU A 640 13.04 -21.75 -39.70
C GLU A 640 13.47 -23.21 -39.94
N LEU A 641 14.68 -23.36 -40.49
CA LEU A 641 15.38 -24.61 -40.79
C LEU A 641 15.83 -25.42 -39.55
N ASN A 642 15.35 -25.05 -38.35
CA ASN A 642 15.85 -25.52 -37.04
C ASN A 642 14.78 -26.21 -36.16
N PHE A 643 13.49 -26.21 -36.52
CA PHE A 643 12.43 -26.74 -35.63
C PHE A 643 12.14 -28.25 -35.76
N ASN A 644 12.67 -28.94 -36.78
CA ASN A 644 12.54 -30.40 -36.86
C ASN A 644 13.41 -31.08 -35.78
N ASN A 645 12.78 -31.92 -34.95
CA ASN A 645 13.37 -32.66 -33.81
C ASN A 645 13.73 -31.77 -32.60
N VAL A 646 12.78 -30.96 -32.12
CA VAL A 646 12.93 -30.14 -30.90
C VAL A 646 11.69 -30.29 -30.01
N ARG A 647 11.89 -30.70 -28.74
CA ARG A 647 10.83 -30.65 -27.70
C ARG A 647 10.48 -29.20 -27.40
N ILE A 648 9.19 -28.85 -27.50
CA ILE A 648 8.73 -27.46 -27.42
C ILE A 648 8.43 -27.08 -25.97
N ASN A 649 8.99 -25.97 -25.51
CA ASN A 649 8.62 -25.34 -24.24
C ASN A 649 7.46 -24.35 -24.49
N PRO A 650 6.34 -24.41 -23.72
CA PRO A 650 5.22 -23.48 -23.90
C PRO A 650 5.53 -22.01 -23.57
N LYS A 651 6.70 -21.68 -23.00
CA LYS A 651 7.05 -20.33 -22.55
C LYS A 651 8.16 -19.69 -23.41
N LYS A 652 7.74 -18.75 -24.27
CA LYS A 652 8.49 -17.60 -24.83
C LYS A 652 9.40 -17.77 -26.09
N VAL A 653 9.01 -17.10 -27.18
CA VAL A 653 9.91 -16.59 -28.27
C VAL A 653 9.39 -15.22 -28.75
N GLU A 654 10.28 -14.30 -29.14
CA GLU A 654 9.97 -12.92 -29.59
C GLU A 654 10.21 -12.73 -31.11
N LEU A 655 9.57 -11.72 -31.72
CA LEU A 655 9.53 -11.48 -33.18
C LEU A 655 10.73 -10.69 -33.75
N TYR A 656 11.12 -10.98 -35.00
CA TYR A 656 11.98 -10.13 -35.85
C TYR A 656 11.52 -10.12 -37.32
N ASN A 657 11.80 -9.03 -38.05
CA ASN A 657 11.14 -8.70 -39.33
C ASN A 657 12.11 -8.00 -40.33
N LEU A 658 12.13 -8.38 -41.62
CA LEU A 658 12.96 -7.82 -42.72
C LEU A 658 12.26 -8.00 -44.10
N SER A 659 12.57 -7.15 -45.11
CA SER A 659 11.65 -6.89 -46.25
C SER A 659 12.28 -6.56 -47.64
N SER A 660 11.41 -6.29 -48.64
CA SER A 660 11.64 -5.75 -50.02
C SER A 660 12.04 -6.76 -51.14
N ASN A 661 11.72 -6.65 -52.46
CA ASN A 661 10.94 -5.76 -53.38
C ASN A 661 10.91 -6.44 -54.81
N THR A 662 10.23 -6.11 -55.95
CA THR A 662 9.34 -5.02 -56.47
C THR A 662 8.73 -5.38 -57.87
N ASP A 663 7.70 -4.63 -58.32
CA ASP A 663 7.33 -4.21 -59.72
C ASP A 663 6.56 -5.08 -60.78
N PHE A 664 5.54 -4.42 -61.40
CA PHE A 664 4.89 -4.57 -62.76
C PHE A 664 3.49 -5.26 -62.96
N GLU A 665 2.82 -4.92 -64.10
CA GLU A 665 1.37 -4.61 -64.28
C GLU A 665 0.38 -5.67 -64.91
N GLN A 666 -0.96 -5.44 -64.72
CA GLN A 666 -2.14 -5.67 -65.63
C GLN A 666 -2.63 -7.10 -66.06
N THR A 667 -3.93 -7.51 -66.14
CA THR A 667 -5.29 -6.93 -65.82
C THR A 667 -6.43 -8.00 -65.87
N VAL A 668 -7.65 -7.71 -65.33
CA VAL A 668 -9.03 -8.24 -65.65
C VAL A 668 -9.39 -9.68 -65.12
N PRO A 669 -10.66 -10.08 -64.73
CA PRO A 669 -11.98 -9.39 -64.65
C PRO A 669 -12.88 -9.55 -63.37
N LYS A 670 -13.70 -8.50 -63.10
CA LYS A 670 -15.13 -8.51 -62.67
C LYS A 670 -15.58 -9.07 -61.29
N GLY A 671 -16.03 -8.12 -60.45
CA GLY A 671 -17.33 -8.18 -59.76
C GLY A 671 -17.31 -8.73 -58.34
N LEU A 672 -17.20 -7.84 -57.35
CA LEU A 672 -17.22 -8.19 -55.93
C LEU A 672 -18.63 -8.50 -55.41
N SER A 673 -18.74 -9.61 -54.71
CA SER A 673 -19.51 -9.72 -53.46
C SER A 673 -18.64 -10.54 -52.50
N LEU A 674 -18.23 -9.96 -51.38
CA LEU A 674 -17.34 -10.60 -50.43
C LEU A 674 -18.16 -11.26 -49.32
N ASN A 675 -17.88 -12.53 -49.02
CA ASN A 675 -18.29 -13.08 -47.74
C ASN A 675 -17.35 -12.49 -46.67
N ARG A 676 -17.91 -11.78 -45.70
CA ARG A 676 -17.21 -11.28 -44.52
C ARG A 676 -18.02 -11.63 -43.29
N ASP A 677 -17.35 -11.99 -42.20
CA ASP A 677 -18.00 -12.40 -40.94
C ASP A 677 -18.25 -11.20 -39.99
N ARG A 678 -17.93 -9.98 -40.43
CA ARG A 678 -18.24 -8.70 -39.77
C ARG A 678 -18.50 -7.60 -40.80
N ASP A 679 -19.26 -6.59 -40.40
CA ASP A 679 -19.40 -5.32 -41.11
C ASP A 679 -18.09 -4.50 -41.02
N VAL A 680 -17.90 -3.54 -41.94
CA VAL A 680 -16.73 -2.64 -41.94
C VAL A 680 -17.03 -1.42 -41.11
N SER A 681 -16.14 -1.06 -40.17
CA SER A 681 -16.26 0.14 -39.35
C SER A 681 -15.67 1.35 -40.07
N VAL A 682 -16.47 2.38 -40.28
CA VAL A 682 -16.15 3.55 -41.11
C VAL A 682 -16.34 4.84 -40.33
N LEU A 683 -15.34 5.72 -40.35
CA LEU A 683 -15.44 7.07 -39.79
C LEU A 683 -15.54 8.12 -40.89
N LEU A 684 -16.59 8.95 -40.87
CA LEU A 684 -16.69 10.12 -41.72
C LEU A 684 -16.04 11.34 -41.03
N LEU A 685 -14.95 11.85 -41.61
CA LEU A 685 -14.16 12.97 -41.07
C LEU A 685 -14.32 14.22 -41.95
N SER A 686 -14.99 15.25 -41.42
CA SER A 686 -15.21 16.52 -42.11
C SER A 686 -15.38 17.69 -41.11
N PRO A 687 -14.90 18.91 -41.44
CA PRO A 687 -15.09 20.12 -40.63
C PRO A 687 -16.45 20.79 -40.82
N ASP A 688 -17.35 20.20 -41.61
CA ASP A 688 -18.59 20.84 -42.08
C ASP A 688 -19.76 20.71 -41.08
N GLY A 689 -19.57 19.92 -40.02
CA GLY A 689 -20.55 19.68 -38.96
C GLY A 689 -21.55 18.56 -39.25
N ASN A 690 -22.04 17.91 -38.20
CA ASN A 690 -22.72 16.61 -38.28
C ASN A 690 -24.03 16.66 -39.11
N GLU A 691 -24.73 17.81 -39.15
CA GLU A 691 -25.93 17.99 -40.00
C GLU A 691 -25.62 17.96 -41.51
N ALA A 692 -24.40 18.30 -41.92
CA ALA A 692 -23.96 18.23 -43.32
C ALA A 692 -23.61 16.79 -43.74
N ILE A 693 -22.90 16.07 -42.85
CA ILE A 693 -22.30 14.76 -43.12
C ILE A 693 -23.37 13.65 -43.16
N ALA A 694 -24.48 13.84 -42.44
CA ALA A 694 -25.60 12.88 -42.36
C ALA A 694 -26.16 12.43 -43.73
N GLY A 695 -26.05 13.24 -44.78
CA GLY A 695 -26.49 12.85 -46.13
C GLY A 695 -25.63 11.77 -46.79
N LEU A 696 -24.34 11.68 -46.43
CA LEU A 696 -23.41 10.67 -46.94
C LEU A 696 -23.52 9.40 -46.11
N GLN A 697 -23.56 9.56 -44.78
CA GLN A 697 -23.87 8.48 -43.82
C GLN A 697 -25.16 7.73 -44.24
N ALA A 698 -26.26 8.46 -44.50
CA ALA A 698 -27.52 7.87 -44.93
C ALA A 698 -27.49 7.24 -46.34
N ALA A 699 -26.57 7.65 -47.22
CA ALA A 699 -26.40 7.06 -48.55
C ALA A 699 -25.58 5.76 -48.50
N LEU A 700 -24.64 5.64 -47.54
CA LEU A 700 -23.77 4.47 -47.36
C LEU A 700 -24.38 3.41 -46.43
N ALA A 701 -25.04 3.83 -45.34
CA ALA A 701 -25.79 2.93 -44.46
C ALA A 701 -26.98 2.24 -45.16
N ALA A 702 -27.36 2.70 -46.35
CA ALA A 702 -28.38 2.07 -47.20
C ALA A 702 -27.92 0.76 -47.87
N PHE A 703 -26.62 0.45 -47.86
CA PHE A 703 -26.08 -0.83 -48.37
C PHE A 703 -26.20 -1.96 -47.33
N GLY A 704 -26.02 -1.64 -46.04
CA GLY A 704 -26.33 -2.53 -44.91
C GLY A 704 -25.23 -3.51 -44.50
N ASP A 705 -24.00 -3.25 -44.93
CA ASP A 705 -22.75 -4.02 -44.68
C ASP A 705 -21.59 -3.11 -44.20
N LEU A 706 -21.91 -1.87 -43.81
CA LEU A 706 -21.02 -0.85 -43.28
C LEU A 706 -21.61 -0.30 -41.98
N ASP A 707 -20.80 -0.22 -40.92
CA ASP A 707 -21.09 0.55 -39.72
C ASP A 707 -20.40 1.92 -39.84
N ILE A 708 -21.12 3.02 -39.56
CA ILE A 708 -20.70 4.36 -40.04
C ILE A 708 -20.93 5.45 -38.99
N ASP A 709 -19.83 5.89 -38.38
CA ASP A 709 -19.80 7.02 -37.45
C ASP A 709 -19.39 8.34 -38.12
N ILE A 710 -19.60 9.44 -37.40
CA ILE A 710 -19.21 10.79 -37.81
C ILE A 710 -18.29 11.38 -36.74
N PHE A 711 -17.10 11.82 -37.13
CA PHE A 711 -16.19 12.48 -36.20
C PHE A 711 -16.79 13.83 -35.74
N PRO A 712 -16.92 14.10 -34.41
CA PRO A 712 -17.50 15.35 -33.94
C PRO A 712 -16.67 16.56 -34.38
N ALA A 713 -17.25 17.46 -35.16
CA ALA A 713 -16.53 18.59 -35.75
C ALA A 713 -15.93 19.53 -34.67
N GLU A 714 -16.53 19.60 -33.49
CA GLU A 714 -16.01 20.31 -32.31
C GLU A 714 -14.67 19.76 -31.78
N ASN A 715 -14.35 18.48 -32.04
CA ASN A 715 -13.14 17.81 -31.56
C ASN A 715 -11.96 17.94 -32.54
N ILE A 716 -12.15 18.51 -33.74
CA ILE A 716 -11.11 18.64 -34.79
C ILE A 716 -9.93 19.50 -34.32
N ALA A 717 -10.10 20.32 -33.28
CA ALA A 717 -9.04 21.05 -32.61
C ALA A 717 -8.01 20.17 -31.87
N ALA A 718 -8.33 18.90 -31.58
CA ALA A 718 -7.53 17.99 -30.76
C ALA A 718 -7.34 16.58 -31.37
N ILE A 719 -7.71 16.39 -32.65
CA ILE A 719 -7.68 15.10 -33.35
C ILE A 719 -6.27 14.46 -33.38
N SER A 720 -6.25 13.14 -33.19
CA SER A 720 -5.05 12.29 -33.21
C SER A 720 -5.31 10.96 -33.93
N ALA A 721 -4.26 10.18 -34.20
CA ALA A 721 -4.43 8.83 -34.76
C ALA A 721 -5.20 7.88 -33.83
N ASN A 722 -5.16 8.09 -32.50
CA ASN A 722 -5.91 7.27 -31.54
C ASN A 722 -7.43 7.40 -31.71
N ASP A 723 -7.91 8.52 -32.25
CA ASP A 723 -9.32 8.74 -32.55
C ASP A 723 -9.75 8.06 -33.87
N LEU A 724 -8.79 7.59 -34.68
CA LEU A 724 -8.99 6.98 -35.99
C LEU A 724 -8.73 5.46 -35.98
N ILE A 725 -7.78 5.00 -35.16
CA ILE A 725 -7.39 3.59 -34.98
C ILE A 725 -8.55 2.61 -34.74
N PRO A 726 -9.67 2.96 -34.06
CA PRO A 726 -10.80 2.06 -33.89
C PRO A 726 -11.55 1.68 -35.18
N TYR A 727 -11.32 2.40 -36.29
CA TYR A 727 -12.07 2.25 -37.54
C TYR A 727 -11.21 1.62 -38.64
N ASP A 728 -11.82 0.74 -39.44
CA ASP A 728 -11.16 0.07 -40.56
C ASP A 728 -10.86 1.04 -41.72
N VAL A 729 -11.76 2.02 -41.95
CA VAL A 729 -11.63 3.02 -43.02
C VAL A 729 -12.06 4.41 -42.55
N VAL A 730 -11.27 5.45 -42.83
CA VAL A 730 -11.64 6.86 -42.65
C VAL A 730 -11.98 7.50 -44.00
N VAL A 731 -13.17 8.07 -44.15
CA VAL A 731 -13.58 8.84 -45.34
C VAL A 731 -13.47 10.33 -45.03
N ALA A 732 -12.51 11.02 -45.65
CA ALA A 732 -12.17 12.40 -45.32
C ALA A 732 -12.53 13.38 -46.45
N TYR A 733 -13.30 14.43 -46.15
CA TYR A 733 -13.69 15.49 -47.10
C TYR A 733 -13.93 16.83 -46.38
N ASN A 734 -14.02 17.94 -47.12
CA ASN A 734 -14.44 19.23 -46.56
C ASN A 734 -15.10 20.19 -47.57
N ASP A 735 -16.15 20.91 -47.17
CA ASP A 735 -16.67 22.15 -47.82
C ASP A 735 -16.60 23.37 -46.87
N PHE A 736 -15.82 23.23 -45.79
CA PHE A 736 -15.42 24.26 -44.86
C PHE A 736 -13.90 24.15 -44.61
N THR A 737 -13.21 25.24 -44.32
CA THR A 737 -11.76 25.17 -44.05
C THR A 737 -11.49 24.55 -42.68
N TRP A 738 -10.57 23.59 -42.57
CA TRP A 738 -10.17 22.95 -41.30
C TRP A 738 -9.83 23.96 -40.17
N GLN A 739 -9.26 25.11 -40.52
CA GLN A 739 -8.96 26.22 -39.61
C GLN A 739 -10.20 26.85 -38.96
N ALA A 740 -11.36 26.81 -39.63
CA ALA A 740 -12.61 27.39 -39.15
C ALA A 740 -13.40 26.45 -38.23
N ALA A 741 -13.11 25.14 -38.27
CA ALA A 741 -13.52 24.17 -37.25
C ALA A 741 -12.57 24.15 -36.02
N GLY A 742 -11.53 24.99 -35.99
CA GLY A 742 -10.59 25.12 -34.87
C GLY A 742 -9.38 24.19 -34.92
N GLY A 743 -9.32 23.25 -35.86
CA GLY A 743 -8.12 22.46 -36.13
C GLY A 743 -7.04 23.21 -36.91
N THR A 744 -5.98 22.50 -37.28
CA THR A 744 -5.01 22.97 -38.28
C THR A 744 -4.88 21.95 -39.40
N PRO A 745 -4.73 22.38 -40.68
CA PRO A 745 -4.49 21.46 -41.80
C PRO A 745 -3.35 20.47 -41.59
N ALA A 746 -2.30 20.87 -40.84
CA ALA A 746 -1.19 20.00 -40.49
C ALA A 746 -1.61 18.91 -39.49
N ALA A 747 -2.22 19.27 -38.35
CA ALA A 747 -2.62 18.30 -37.34
C ALA A 747 -3.59 17.22 -37.88
N VAL A 748 -4.51 17.59 -38.77
CA VAL A 748 -5.44 16.64 -39.42
C VAL A 748 -4.69 15.71 -40.39
N GLY A 749 -3.73 16.24 -41.16
CA GLY A 749 -2.90 15.42 -42.05
C GLY A 749 -1.92 14.52 -41.29
N ASP A 750 -1.28 15.02 -40.25
CA ASP A 750 -0.38 14.25 -39.38
C ASP A 750 -1.15 13.07 -38.72
N ALA A 751 -2.36 13.32 -38.20
CA ALA A 751 -3.22 12.25 -37.65
C ALA A 751 -3.62 11.19 -38.69
N LEU A 752 -3.94 11.59 -39.93
CA LEU A 752 -4.26 10.66 -41.02
C LEU A 752 -3.05 9.84 -41.49
N ALA A 753 -1.84 10.43 -41.50
CA ALA A 753 -0.60 9.74 -41.84
C ALA A 753 -0.20 8.73 -40.75
N ASP A 754 -0.24 9.14 -39.48
CA ASP A 754 0.05 8.28 -38.33
C ASP A 754 -0.95 7.11 -38.22
N TYR A 755 -2.23 7.33 -38.59
CA TYR A 755 -3.25 6.28 -38.70
C TYR A 755 -2.95 5.27 -39.83
N ILE A 756 -2.50 5.74 -41.01
CA ILE A 756 -2.07 4.85 -42.10
C ILE A 756 -0.80 4.07 -41.72
N ASP A 757 0.15 4.70 -41.02
CA ASP A 757 1.36 4.04 -40.52
C ASP A 757 1.03 2.96 -39.46
N ALA A 758 -0.06 3.12 -38.71
CA ALA A 758 -0.63 2.10 -37.83
C ALA A 758 -1.42 0.99 -38.57
N GLY A 759 -1.54 1.08 -39.90
CA GLY A 759 -2.22 0.10 -40.75
C GLY A 759 -3.62 0.50 -41.24
N GLY A 760 -4.11 1.70 -40.88
CA GLY A 760 -5.40 2.24 -41.30
C GLY A 760 -5.54 2.47 -42.81
N LYS A 761 -6.77 2.76 -43.27
CA LYS A 761 -7.10 2.99 -44.69
C LYS A 761 -7.95 4.24 -44.87
N VAL A 762 -7.72 5.00 -45.94
CA VAL A 762 -8.38 6.30 -46.16
C VAL A 762 -9.09 6.37 -47.52
N VAL A 763 -10.24 7.04 -47.57
CA VAL A 763 -10.86 7.52 -48.80
C VAL A 763 -10.81 9.05 -48.79
N ASP A 764 -9.87 9.64 -49.54
CA ASP A 764 -9.73 11.10 -49.65
C ASP A 764 -10.51 11.69 -50.82
N ASN A 765 -10.90 12.95 -50.67
CA ASN A 765 -11.89 13.61 -51.50
C ASN A 765 -11.43 15.01 -51.95
N MET A 766 -12.22 15.69 -52.78
CA MET A 766 -11.96 17.07 -53.21
C MET A 766 -11.72 18.01 -52.02
N TYR A 767 -10.94 19.07 -52.29
CA TYR A 767 -10.40 20.06 -51.35
C TYR A 767 -9.30 19.60 -50.41
N LEU A 768 -9.16 18.31 -50.05
CA LEU A 768 -8.02 17.85 -49.23
C LEU A 768 -6.66 18.17 -49.88
N HIS A 769 -6.63 18.26 -51.20
CA HIS A 769 -5.44 18.53 -52.02
C HIS A 769 -5.45 19.95 -52.62
N SER A 770 -6.24 20.89 -52.09
CA SER A 770 -6.31 22.26 -52.60
C SER A 770 -4.96 22.99 -52.53
N PHE A 771 -4.73 23.92 -53.45
CA PHE A 771 -3.53 24.77 -53.52
C PHE A 771 -3.53 25.92 -52.49
N ASP A 772 -4.58 26.03 -51.67
CA ASP A 772 -4.82 27.10 -50.71
C ASP A 772 -5.34 26.57 -49.36
N ASN A 773 -5.86 27.45 -48.49
CA ASN A 773 -6.24 27.13 -47.11
C ASN A 773 -7.41 26.13 -46.94
N TRP A 774 -7.96 25.59 -48.03
CA TRP A 774 -8.93 24.49 -48.00
C TRP A 774 -8.25 23.12 -47.91
N GLY A 775 -6.99 23.02 -48.34
CA GLY A 775 -6.17 21.81 -48.30
C GLY A 775 -5.77 21.36 -46.89
N LEU A 776 -5.36 20.09 -46.80
CA LEU A 776 -4.56 19.57 -45.70
C LEU A 776 -3.11 20.07 -45.83
N ALA A 777 -2.31 19.82 -44.78
CA ALA A 777 -0.86 20.01 -44.77
C ALA A 777 -0.23 18.91 -43.89
N GLY A 778 1.07 19.01 -43.59
CA GLY A 778 1.75 18.01 -42.77
C GLY A 778 1.97 16.70 -43.52
N ARG A 779 2.28 15.63 -42.78
CA ARG A 779 2.81 14.35 -43.32
C ARG A 779 1.98 13.81 -44.50
N TYR A 780 0.66 13.80 -44.40
CA TYR A 780 -0.23 13.28 -45.44
C TYR A 780 0.01 13.89 -46.84
N ILE A 781 0.34 15.19 -46.89
CA ILE A 781 0.61 15.93 -48.12
C ILE A 781 2.13 16.00 -48.40
N ASP A 782 2.95 16.31 -47.39
CA ASP A 782 4.40 16.50 -47.55
C ASP A 782 5.16 15.20 -47.86
N GLU A 783 4.65 14.05 -47.40
CA GLU A 783 5.17 12.70 -47.67
C GLU A 783 4.38 11.95 -48.76
N GLN A 784 3.35 12.57 -49.35
CA GLN A 784 2.54 12.07 -50.48
C GLN A 784 1.78 10.75 -50.17
N TYR A 785 1.03 10.72 -49.07
CA TYR A 785 0.16 9.57 -48.72
C TYR A 785 -1.04 9.42 -49.68
N SER A 786 -1.55 10.51 -50.24
CA SER A 786 -2.65 10.50 -51.21
C SER A 786 -2.22 9.97 -52.59
N PRO A 787 -3.11 9.32 -53.37
CA PRO A 787 -2.87 9.04 -54.79
C PRO A 787 -3.00 10.29 -55.68
N PHE A 788 -3.40 11.44 -55.14
CA PHE A 788 -3.45 12.73 -55.83
C PHE A 788 -2.28 13.65 -55.45
N THR A 789 -1.75 14.39 -56.42
CA THR A 789 -0.92 15.56 -56.13
C THR A 789 -1.79 16.72 -55.62
N THR A 790 -1.18 17.72 -55.00
CA THR A 790 -1.83 19.03 -54.84
C THR A 790 -2.36 19.53 -56.19
N ALA A 791 -3.59 20.05 -56.20
CA ALA A 791 -4.20 20.72 -57.36
C ALA A 791 -3.54 22.08 -57.64
N THR A 792 -3.99 22.77 -58.70
CA THR A 792 -3.53 24.11 -59.09
C THR A 792 -4.66 25.10 -59.43
N THR A 793 -5.88 24.63 -59.72
CA THR A 793 -7.09 25.43 -59.94
C THR A 793 -8.37 24.61 -59.75
N ASP A 794 -9.48 25.30 -59.48
CA ASP A 794 -10.82 24.69 -59.47
C ASP A 794 -11.48 24.81 -60.86
N ASN A 795 -12.14 23.73 -61.33
CA ASN A 795 -12.97 23.75 -62.52
C ASN A 795 -14.47 23.72 -62.15
N TRP A 796 -15.09 24.89 -62.04
CA TRP A 796 -16.50 25.09 -61.65
C TRP A 796 -17.57 24.64 -62.67
N ASN A 797 -17.24 23.75 -63.60
CA ASN A 797 -18.19 23.22 -64.58
C ASN A 797 -18.70 21.83 -64.12
N PRO A 798 -20.02 21.57 -64.15
CA PRO A 798 -20.56 20.23 -63.91
C PRO A 798 -20.02 19.25 -64.97
N THR A 799 -19.62 18.06 -64.52
CA THR A 799 -18.94 17.04 -65.34
C THR A 799 -19.52 15.65 -65.11
N ASN A 800 -19.39 14.75 -66.09
CA ASN A 800 -19.82 13.35 -66.02
C ASN A 800 -18.61 12.42 -66.11
N MET A 801 -18.72 11.19 -65.61
CA MET A 801 -17.66 10.18 -65.71
C MET A 801 -17.23 9.99 -67.18
N GLY A 802 -15.95 10.27 -67.45
CA GLY A 802 -15.37 10.42 -68.78
C GLY A 802 -14.55 9.20 -69.21
N THR A 803 -13.21 9.34 -69.21
CA THR A 803 -12.31 8.27 -69.63
C THR A 803 -12.13 7.25 -68.51
N ILE A 804 -12.58 6.01 -68.71
CA ILE A 804 -12.27 4.91 -67.78
C ILE A 804 -11.03 4.18 -68.30
N TYR A 805 -10.00 4.09 -67.46
CA TYR A 805 -8.74 3.39 -67.74
C TYR A 805 -8.80 1.93 -67.29
N GLU A 806 -9.34 1.69 -66.09
CA GLU A 806 -9.42 0.36 -65.47
C GLU A 806 -10.89 -0.10 -65.30
N PRO A 807 -11.60 -0.44 -66.39
CA PRO A 807 -13.04 -0.75 -66.37
C PRO A 807 -13.41 -2.10 -65.73
N SER A 808 -12.42 -2.86 -65.25
CA SER A 808 -12.63 -4.04 -64.39
C SER A 808 -12.45 -3.75 -62.90
N HIS A 809 -11.95 -2.56 -62.52
CA HIS A 809 -11.59 -2.27 -61.14
C HIS A 809 -12.79 -2.40 -60.19
N PRO A 810 -12.65 -3.05 -59.02
CA PRO A 810 -13.75 -3.26 -58.08
C PRO A 810 -14.55 -2.01 -57.71
N ILE A 811 -13.90 -0.85 -57.60
CA ILE A 811 -14.54 0.47 -57.36
C ILE A 811 -15.65 0.79 -58.38
N LEU A 812 -15.52 0.31 -59.62
CA LEU A 812 -16.51 0.51 -60.70
C LEU A 812 -17.53 -0.64 -60.81
N ALA A 813 -17.58 -1.59 -59.86
CA ALA A 813 -18.54 -2.68 -59.88
C ALA A 813 -19.99 -2.16 -59.78
N GLY A 814 -20.83 -2.54 -60.75
CA GLY A 814 -22.23 -2.10 -60.82
C GLY A 814 -22.44 -0.64 -61.25
N VAL A 815 -21.37 0.16 -61.38
CA VAL A 815 -21.45 1.58 -61.78
C VAL A 815 -21.82 1.70 -63.25
N THR A 816 -22.94 2.37 -63.54
CA THR A 816 -23.48 2.58 -64.89
C THR A 816 -23.31 4.01 -65.40
N GLY A 817 -23.26 4.98 -64.48
CA GLY A 817 -22.98 6.39 -64.78
C GLY A 817 -22.95 7.23 -63.52
N VAL A 818 -22.01 8.17 -63.46
CA VAL A 818 -21.84 9.14 -62.37
C VAL A 818 -21.57 10.52 -62.97
N GLY A 819 -21.99 11.59 -62.29
CA GLY A 819 -21.65 12.96 -62.66
C GLY A 819 -21.73 13.94 -61.50
N GLN A 820 -20.78 14.86 -61.43
CA GLN A 820 -20.70 15.92 -60.43
C GLN A 820 -21.48 17.16 -60.89
N THR A 821 -22.35 17.68 -60.02
CA THR A 821 -23.24 18.82 -60.30
C THR A 821 -22.60 20.18 -60.02
N TRP A 822 -21.50 20.17 -59.27
CA TRP A 822 -20.60 21.30 -59.02
C TRP A 822 -19.24 21.05 -59.68
N GLY A 823 -18.25 21.86 -59.35
CA GLY A 823 -16.90 21.70 -59.90
C GLY A 823 -16.11 20.54 -59.31
N VAL A 824 -14.92 20.34 -59.88
CA VAL A 824 -13.86 19.43 -59.46
C VAL A 824 -12.52 20.18 -59.48
N GLN A 825 -11.47 19.69 -58.82
CA GLN A 825 -10.13 20.28 -58.91
C GLN A 825 -9.29 19.60 -60.01
N ASP A 826 -8.07 20.08 -60.27
CA ASP A 826 -7.13 19.53 -61.27
C ASP A 826 -5.90 18.78 -60.66
N PRO A 827 -6.07 17.86 -59.69
CA PRO A 827 -4.94 17.04 -59.23
C PRO A 827 -4.43 16.14 -60.37
N GLU A 828 -3.11 15.96 -60.42
CA GLU A 828 -2.50 14.89 -61.21
C GLU A 828 -2.38 13.62 -60.35
N VAL A 829 -2.12 12.48 -60.98
CA VAL A 829 -1.92 11.21 -60.27
C VAL A 829 -0.49 11.16 -59.71
N ALA A 830 -0.38 10.86 -58.41
CA ALA A 830 0.89 10.78 -57.70
C ALA A 830 1.78 9.64 -58.21
N ALA A 831 3.10 9.77 -58.05
CA ALA A 831 4.06 8.77 -58.52
C ALA A 831 3.91 7.45 -57.73
N GLY A 832 3.45 6.40 -58.42
CA GLY A 832 3.17 5.08 -57.83
C GLY A 832 1.68 4.79 -57.61
N ALA A 833 0.79 5.77 -57.81
CA ALA A 833 -0.66 5.57 -57.77
C ALA A 833 -1.23 5.12 -59.14
N LEU A 834 -2.31 4.35 -59.10
CA LEU A 834 -3.03 3.84 -60.27
C LEU A 834 -4.20 4.77 -60.62
N ARG A 835 -4.25 5.24 -61.88
CA ARG A 835 -5.38 6.02 -62.44
C ARG A 835 -6.48 5.07 -62.91
N ILE A 836 -7.69 5.17 -62.32
CA ILE A 836 -8.82 4.29 -62.66
C ILE A 836 -9.78 4.98 -63.64
N ALA A 837 -10.12 6.25 -63.40
CA ALA A 837 -11.08 7.00 -64.21
C ALA A 837 -10.83 8.52 -64.17
N ASP A 838 -11.31 9.19 -65.22
CA ASP A 838 -11.35 10.64 -65.39
C ASP A 838 -12.78 11.16 -65.46
N TRP A 839 -12.91 12.46 -65.28
CA TRP A 839 -14.07 13.28 -65.62
C TRP A 839 -14.11 13.62 -67.13
N ASP A 840 -15.28 13.99 -67.66
CA ASP A 840 -15.48 14.30 -69.09
C ASP A 840 -14.93 15.66 -69.53
N ASP A 841 -14.45 16.46 -68.56
CA ASP A 841 -13.64 17.67 -68.76
C ASP A 841 -12.13 17.38 -68.95
N GLY A 842 -11.66 16.19 -68.55
CA GLY A 842 -10.26 15.75 -68.61
C GLY A 842 -9.50 15.77 -67.27
N ASN A 843 -10.13 16.15 -66.16
CA ASN A 843 -9.55 16.02 -64.81
C ASN A 843 -9.57 14.56 -64.35
N VAL A 844 -8.65 14.18 -63.45
CA VAL A 844 -8.69 12.84 -62.81
C VAL A 844 -9.97 12.75 -61.97
N PHE A 845 -10.65 11.60 -61.98
CA PHE A 845 -11.78 11.31 -61.08
C PHE A 845 -11.36 10.34 -59.97
N ILE A 846 -10.82 9.17 -60.33
CA ILE A 846 -10.47 8.11 -59.37
C ILE A 846 -9.01 7.70 -59.54
N ALA A 847 -8.25 7.73 -58.44
CA ALA A 847 -6.93 7.12 -58.34
C ALA A 847 -6.78 6.34 -57.02
N VAL A 848 -5.87 5.36 -56.97
CA VAL A 848 -5.64 4.53 -55.76
C VAL A 848 -4.16 4.25 -55.52
N ASN A 849 -3.80 4.02 -54.25
CA ASN A 849 -2.52 3.41 -53.87
C ASN A 849 -2.76 2.25 -52.87
N GLU A 850 -1.75 1.87 -52.09
CA GLU A 850 -1.77 0.75 -51.13
C GLU A 850 -2.75 0.97 -49.97
N ASN A 851 -2.91 2.21 -49.49
CA ASN A 851 -3.70 2.54 -48.29
C ASN A 851 -4.81 3.56 -48.52
N VAL A 852 -4.84 4.22 -49.69
CA VAL A 852 -5.72 5.36 -49.96
C VAL A 852 -6.45 5.22 -51.30
N VAL A 853 -7.76 5.48 -51.29
CA VAL A 853 -8.59 5.70 -52.48
C VAL A 853 -8.90 7.19 -52.62
N GLY A 854 -8.46 7.80 -53.71
CA GLY A 854 -8.75 9.21 -54.01
C GLY A 854 -9.91 9.36 -54.98
N LEU A 855 -10.91 10.15 -54.56
CA LEU A 855 -12.11 10.50 -55.33
C LEU A 855 -12.18 12.03 -55.50
N ASN A 856 -11.84 12.54 -56.69
CA ASN A 856 -11.90 13.98 -57.00
C ASN A 856 -13.35 14.45 -57.24
N ASN A 857 -14.15 14.39 -56.19
CA ASN A 857 -15.45 15.04 -56.07
C ASN A 857 -15.62 15.57 -54.65
N MET A 858 -16.39 16.65 -54.53
CA MET A 858 -17.02 16.98 -53.26
C MET A 858 -18.21 16.02 -53.08
N PRO A 859 -18.43 15.38 -51.91
CA PRO A 859 -19.62 14.58 -51.72
C PRO A 859 -20.86 15.48 -51.52
N ILE A 860 -20.86 16.32 -50.48
CA ILE A 860 -22.05 17.07 -50.05
C ILE A 860 -21.75 18.55 -49.86
N ASP A 861 -22.67 19.39 -50.34
CA ASP A 861 -22.77 20.80 -49.97
C ASP A 861 -23.72 20.90 -48.75
N PRO A 862 -23.28 21.45 -47.61
CA PRO A 862 -24.08 21.55 -46.38
C PRO A 862 -25.41 22.31 -46.55
N ASN A 863 -25.55 23.12 -47.60
CA ASN A 863 -26.72 23.95 -47.89
C ASN A 863 -27.63 23.34 -48.98
N ASN A 864 -27.09 22.51 -49.87
CA ASN A 864 -27.78 22.01 -51.07
C ASN A 864 -27.90 20.47 -51.15
N GLY A 865 -27.19 19.72 -50.30
CA GLY A 865 -27.24 18.26 -50.24
C GLY A 865 -26.21 17.57 -51.16
N PRO A 866 -26.44 16.29 -51.53
CA PRO A 866 -25.55 15.53 -52.40
C PRO A 866 -25.25 16.25 -53.71
N THR A 867 -23.96 16.46 -53.99
CA THR A 867 -23.51 17.19 -55.19
C THR A 867 -23.23 16.28 -56.38
N TRP A 868 -23.49 14.98 -56.26
CA TRP A 868 -23.39 14.00 -57.34
C TRP A 868 -24.74 13.66 -57.99
N THR A 869 -24.67 12.93 -59.10
CA THR A 869 -25.77 12.23 -59.77
C THR A 869 -25.33 10.83 -60.17
N GLY A 870 -26.29 9.91 -60.28
CA GLY A 870 -26.01 8.52 -60.63
C GLY A 870 -25.39 7.72 -59.48
N ASP A 871 -24.57 6.73 -59.81
CA ASP A 871 -24.16 5.63 -58.95
C ASP A 871 -22.97 5.97 -57.99
N MET A 872 -22.82 7.24 -57.58
CA MET A 872 -21.72 7.67 -56.71
C MET A 872 -21.68 6.97 -55.34
N PRO A 873 -22.80 6.70 -54.65
CA PRO A 873 -22.77 5.95 -53.39
C PRO A 873 -22.19 4.54 -53.58
N THR A 874 -22.38 3.94 -54.76
CA THR A 874 -21.81 2.64 -55.13
C THR A 874 -20.29 2.73 -55.32
N ILE A 875 -19.76 3.86 -55.81
CA ILE A 875 -18.31 4.10 -55.88
C ILE A 875 -17.69 4.15 -54.48
N TYR A 876 -18.29 4.93 -53.57
CA TYR A 876 -17.83 4.98 -52.17
C TYR A 876 -17.93 3.62 -51.46
N HIS A 877 -19.06 2.92 -51.60
CA HIS A 877 -19.26 1.57 -51.04
C HIS A 877 -18.21 0.58 -51.56
N ASN A 878 -18.04 0.48 -52.89
CA ASN A 878 -17.02 -0.37 -53.48
C ASN A 878 -15.60 0.04 -53.08
N ALA A 879 -15.31 1.33 -52.87
CA ALA A 879 -14.01 1.83 -52.44
C ALA A 879 -13.67 1.39 -51.01
N ILE A 880 -14.60 1.59 -50.08
CA ILE A 880 -14.48 1.17 -48.67
C ILE A 880 -14.27 -0.35 -48.61
N LEU A 881 -15.11 -1.14 -49.29
CA LEU A 881 -14.94 -2.60 -49.31
C LEU A 881 -13.63 -3.05 -50.00
N TRP A 882 -13.19 -2.37 -51.06
CA TRP A 882 -11.97 -2.76 -51.79
C TRP A 882 -10.68 -2.51 -51.00
N ILE A 883 -10.61 -1.39 -50.26
CA ILE A 883 -9.40 -0.97 -49.55
C ILE A 883 -9.20 -1.77 -48.24
N ASP A 884 -10.29 -2.19 -47.60
CA ASP A 884 -10.31 -3.02 -46.38
C ASP A 884 -10.35 -4.55 -46.66
N SER A 885 -10.14 -4.98 -47.90
CA SER A 885 -10.20 -6.41 -48.27
C SER A 885 -8.83 -7.00 -48.65
N PRO A 886 -8.16 -7.73 -47.74
CA PRO A 886 -7.01 -8.56 -48.09
C PRO A 886 -7.45 -9.73 -48.99
N ILE A 887 -6.67 -10.04 -50.04
CA ILE A 887 -6.94 -11.22 -50.87
C ILE A 887 -6.30 -12.45 -50.21
N THR A 888 -7.13 -13.38 -49.76
CA THR A 888 -6.75 -14.70 -49.26
C THR A 888 -6.82 -15.74 -50.37
N TRP A 889 -5.77 -15.81 -51.18
CA TRP A 889 -5.63 -16.77 -52.30
C TRP A 889 -4.98 -18.11 -51.89
N ILE A 890 -4.63 -18.25 -50.61
CA ILE A 890 -4.22 -19.50 -49.96
C ILE A 890 -5.06 -19.64 -48.68
N SER A 891 -5.58 -20.83 -48.41
CA SER A 891 -6.27 -21.20 -47.16
C SER A 891 -5.85 -22.59 -46.68
N ALA A 892 -6.05 -22.88 -45.40
CA ALA A 892 -5.77 -24.15 -44.75
C ALA A 892 -7.06 -24.67 -44.12
N ASN A 893 -7.28 -25.98 -44.17
CA ASN A 893 -8.42 -26.62 -43.54
C ASN A 893 -8.04 -28.01 -43.00
N PRO A 894 -8.09 -28.24 -41.68
CA PRO A 894 -8.43 -27.27 -40.63
C PRO A 894 -7.31 -26.23 -40.40
N THR A 895 -7.63 -25.07 -39.84
CA THR A 895 -6.62 -24.06 -39.43
C THR A 895 -6.00 -24.33 -38.06
N SER A 896 -6.58 -25.24 -37.28
CA SER A 896 -6.07 -25.68 -35.98
C SER A 896 -6.58 -27.08 -35.64
N GLY A 897 -5.89 -27.76 -34.73
CA GLY A 897 -6.27 -29.11 -34.33
C GLY A 897 -5.39 -29.67 -33.22
N THR A 898 -5.70 -30.89 -32.82
CA THR A 898 -5.10 -31.56 -31.67
C THR A 898 -4.76 -33.00 -32.02
N ILE A 899 -3.49 -33.36 -31.87
CA ILE A 899 -2.90 -34.62 -32.34
C ILE A 899 -2.40 -35.42 -31.15
N ALA A 900 -3.00 -36.57 -30.89
CA ALA A 900 -2.54 -37.52 -29.88
C ALA A 900 -1.13 -38.04 -30.20
N GLY A 901 -0.37 -38.43 -29.17
CA GLY A 901 1.01 -38.88 -29.31
C GLY A 901 1.21 -40.01 -30.34
N GLY A 902 2.29 -39.91 -31.13
CA GLY A 902 2.61 -40.85 -32.21
C GLY A 902 1.61 -40.87 -33.37
N SER A 903 0.75 -39.85 -33.49
CA SER A 903 -0.27 -39.72 -34.54
C SER A 903 0.03 -38.56 -35.48
N SER A 904 -0.78 -38.41 -36.54
CA SER A 904 -0.71 -37.28 -37.48
C SER A 904 -2.09 -36.80 -37.88
N ASP A 905 -2.14 -35.55 -38.33
CA ASP A 905 -3.32 -34.91 -38.90
C ASP A 905 -2.99 -34.36 -40.30
N ILE A 906 -4.00 -34.25 -41.17
CA ILE A 906 -3.83 -33.89 -42.59
C ILE A 906 -4.60 -32.61 -42.87
N ILE A 907 -3.86 -31.57 -43.21
CA ILE A 907 -4.37 -30.25 -43.58
C ILE A 907 -4.47 -30.16 -45.10
N THR A 908 -5.65 -29.84 -45.61
CA THR A 908 -5.77 -29.38 -46.99
C THR A 908 -5.28 -27.95 -47.07
N ILE A 909 -4.19 -27.72 -47.80
CA ILE A 909 -3.74 -26.39 -48.21
C ILE A 909 -4.35 -26.12 -49.60
N THR A 910 -5.27 -25.16 -49.64
CA THR A 910 -6.06 -24.79 -50.82
C THR A 910 -5.56 -23.47 -51.39
N PHE A 911 -4.99 -23.52 -52.60
CA PHE A 911 -4.62 -22.35 -53.40
C PHE A 911 -5.80 -22.00 -54.32
N ASP A 912 -6.55 -20.95 -54.00
CA ASP A 912 -7.62 -20.44 -54.88
C ASP A 912 -7.15 -19.14 -55.57
N PRO A 913 -6.85 -19.16 -56.88
CA PRO A 913 -6.46 -17.97 -57.63
C PRO A 913 -7.64 -17.02 -57.94
N ALA A 914 -8.86 -17.30 -57.48
CA ALA A 914 -10.00 -16.39 -57.66
C ALA A 914 -9.74 -15.01 -57.03
N GLY A 915 -9.65 -13.98 -57.88
CA GLY A 915 -9.33 -12.61 -57.46
C GLY A 915 -7.86 -12.20 -57.65
N LEU A 916 -6.96 -13.12 -58.04
CA LEU A 916 -5.59 -12.78 -58.46
C LEU A 916 -5.55 -12.11 -59.85
N GLU A 917 -6.10 -10.89 -59.95
CA GLU A 917 -5.75 -9.99 -61.05
C GLU A 917 -4.28 -9.56 -60.88
N VAL A 918 -3.51 -9.64 -61.98
CA VAL A 918 -2.05 -9.39 -62.03
C VAL A 918 -1.65 -8.02 -61.46
N ALA A 919 -2.57 -7.05 -61.43
CA ALA A 919 -2.32 -5.71 -60.89
C ALA A 919 -2.13 -5.66 -59.35
N ARG A 920 -2.57 -6.65 -58.56
CA ARG A 920 -2.38 -6.67 -57.09
C ARG A 920 -1.03 -7.30 -56.65
N PHE A 921 -0.02 -7.30 -57.52
CA PHE A 921 1.34 -7.80 -57.21
C PHE A 921 2.22 -6.86 -56.36
N ILE A 922 1.72 -5.69 -55.96
CA ILE A 922 2.43 -4.77 -55.05
C ILE A 922 2.32 -5.32 -53.62
N LYS A 923 3.31 -6.14 -53.24
CA LYS A 923 3.61 -6.62 -51.87
C LYS A 923 2.45 -7.24 -51.06
N GLN A 924 2.18 -8.53 -51.30
CA GLN A 924 1.71 -9.42 -50.22
C GLN A 924 2.89 -10.20 -49.60
N THR A 925 3.70 -9.50 -48.79
CA THR A 925 4.49 -10.06 -47.66
C THR A 925 3.53 -10.46 -46.53
N LEU A 926 3.85 -11.47 -45.67
CA LEU A 926 2.87 -11.92 -44.65
C LEU A 926 3.31 -12.55 -43.26
N LEU A 927 4.18 -13.53 -42.88
CA LEU A 927 4.97 -14.70 -43.39
C LEU A 927 4.52 -16.04 -42.73
N LEU A 928 4.46 -17.21 -43.45
CA LEU A 928 3.76 -18.44 -42.99
C LEU A 928 4.24 -18.95 -41.62
N THR A 929 3.37 -18.79 -40.61
CA THR A 929 3.72 -19.01 -39.21
C THR A 929 2.69 -19.90 -38.54
N ALA A 930 3.10 -21.12 -38.19
CA ALA A 930 2.44 -21.88 -37.14
C ALA A 930 2.68 -21.16 -35.80
N MET A 931 1.76 -20.25 -35.42
CA MET A 931 1.85 -19.57 -34.13
C MET A 931 1.44 -20.54 -33.03
N LEU A 932 2.46 -21.18 -32.44
CA LEU A 932 2.30 -22.07 -31.30
C LEU A 932 1.95 -21.26 -30.04
N SER A 933 0.66 -21.18 -29.74
CA SER A 933 0.18 -21.16 -28.37
C SER A 933 -0.28 -22.56 -27.99
N MET A 934 0.27 -23.12 -26.91
CA MET A 934 -0.47 -24.13 -26.15
C MET A 934 -1.57 -23.38 -25.41
N ALA A 935 -2.82 -23.75 -25.64
CA ALA A 935 -3.91 -23.31 -24.81
C ALA A 935 -3.77 -23.98 -23.43
N LYS A 936 -3.27 -23.23 -22.44
CA LYS A 936 -3.70 -23.47 -21.06
C LYS A 936 -5.16 -23.01 -20.97
N ASP A 937 -5.98 -23.72 -20.20
CA ASP A 937 -7.31 -23.20 -19.86
C ASP A 937 -7.17 -21.81 -19.23
N ILE A 938 -7.85 -20.81 -19.80
CA ILE A 938 -7.95 -19.47 -19.22
C ILE A 938 -9.16 -19.47 -18.27
N SER A 939 -8.97 -20.18 -17.16
CA SER A 939 -9.61 -19.88 -15.88
C SER A 939 -8.53 -19.33 -14.94
N TYR A 940 -8.94 -18.58 -13.91
CA TYR A 940 -8.05 -17.85 -12.99
C TYR A 940 -7.18 -16.77 -13.66
N LEU A 941 -7.81 -15.64 -13.99
CA LEU A 941 -7.69 -14.46 -13.13
C LEU A 941 -8.71 -13.38 -13.52
N GLN A 942 -9.68 -13.14 -12.63
CA GLN A 942 -9.98 -11.76 -12.27
C GLN A 942 -9.27 -11.49 -10.95
N LEU A 943 -8.41 -10.48 -10.96
CA LEU A 943 -8.41 -9.46 -9.91
C LEU A 943 -9.53 -8.46 -10.28
#